data_AF-A0A6A4S9Z9-F1
#
_entry.id   AF-A0A6A4S9Z9-F1
#
_cell.length_a   1.000
_cell.length_b   1.000
_cell.length_c   1.000
_cell.angle_alpha   90.00
_cell.angle_beta   90.00
_cell.angle_gamma   90.00
#
_symmetry.space_group_name_H-M   'P 1'
#
loop_
_entity.id
_entity.type
_entity.pdbx_description
1 polymer ?
#
loop_
_entity_poly.entity_id
_entity_poly.type
_entity_poly.pdbx_seq_one_letter_code
_entity_poly.pdbx_strand_id
1 'polypeptide(L)'
;MTTSESGRVQMCKVRVLLTVLQVRHAGSWKTSLRTPAFNDADMTDRGPMKPFDNLPIRTLCVVVFEFSSSAGGASLTLSSVETVTARGKPSSFNAFPLFYKSVRRKSQDRTRNKDAAEAAKGAAEGTRSPDVLQPRPVTTAAMDRVRSAFNNLTQSERYSRFTLQPAEDGERHVEVKLSDDDAATHDGEVEGRAGDSPTFRLAPPHHSRRNMCYLALGGLLVLVTGYLVGYVSHRKAEPVNASLETENPPPPPPEATFRPFAPPAPELPLSWMDITQLLTQKLTRQAFDETLRGFDRPGRSAGSAEDVDLATRVYEEFKKLEMDPWSDNHYVQLQKPDSNRPNRVLFGSDVFEPAGYLAYSAPGKVQGKLVYGNYGRREDLEVLQTKNVELRDSVLLLRSGKITFAEQVDNAEAKGASAVLIYPDVQDYKYDGDTALYGHVHLGSGDPYTPGFPSFNHTQFPPAQSSGLPKIPAQTITANMASALLQKIGGPESDAGSGFRGGFASASYRLGGVEEVTVEVNNSLVNTKIRNVFGVIKGVTDPDRYVVLGAQRDAWGRGYARATVGTSVLVELARAVSDMVKEDRFRPKRSLVFASWSAGEYGNIGATEWLEGYMSSIDKSVFTYISLDGLVMGRGSLMVSASPLLYSLVETTMKKVKSPLGSGTVYDMVGESNWEANVLKPMTMDDPAYTFVAFSGIPSVSFHFISPNVSLKQFTSGHY
;
A
#
# COMPACT_ATOMS: atom_id res chain seq x y z
N MET A 1 -26.44 26.31 57.59
CA MET A 1 -26.05 27.73 57.52
C MET A 1 -24.68 27.75 56.83
N THR A 2 -24.53 28.17 55.55
CA THR A 2 -24.68 29.53 54.95
C THR A 2 -23.56 30.50 55.39
N THR A 3 -22.90 31.34 54.58
CA THR A 3 -22.87 31.68 53.11
C THR A 3 -21.68 32.67 52.91
N SER A 4 -21.01 32.85 51.76
CA SER A 4 -20.90 32.15 50.46
C SER A 4 -19.70 32.69 49.64
N GLU A 5 -19.35 32.03 48.53
CA GLU A 5 -18.54 32.55 47.39
C GLU A 5 -17.04 32.88 47.64
N SER A 6 -16.16 32.94 46.62
CA SER A 6 -16.38 32.96 45.15
C SER A 6 -15.47 31.99 44.39
N GLY A 7 -15.92 31.54 43.20
CA GLY A 7 -15.14 30.71 42.29
C GLY A 7 -14.68 31.47 41.05
N ARG A 8 -13.43 31.28 40.61
CA ARG A 8 -12.93 31.78 39.32
C ARG A 8 -13.08 30.70 38.24
N VAL A 9 -13.96 30.93 37.28
CA VAL A 9 -14.06 30.09 36.07
C VAL A 9 -12.97 30.53 35.08
N GLN A 10 -12.14 29.58 34.63
CA GLN A 10 -11.07 29.84 33.67
C GLN A 10 -11.62 29.75 32.23
N MET A 11 -11.78 30.89 31.55
CA MET A 11 -12.21 30.91 30.14
C MET A 11 -11.15 30.28 29.23
N CYS A 12 -11.55 29.29 28.43
CA CYS A 12 -10.73 28.75 27.36
C CYS A 12 -11.11 29.44 26.03
N LYS A 13 -10.21 30.25 25.47
CA LYS A 13 -10.37 30.83 24.12
C LYS A 13 -9.75 29.89 23.08
N VAL A 14 -10.53 29.53 22.05
CA VAL A 14 -10.05 28.78 20.88
C VAL A 14 -10.23 29.66 19.65
N ARG A 15 -9.16 29.86 18.87
CA ARG A 15 -9.22 30.49 17.55
C ARG A 15 -9.34 29.40 16.49
N VAL A 16 -10.30 29.55 15.59
CA VAL A 16 -10.51 28.67 14.44
C VAL A 16 -10.25 29.47 13.16
N LEU A 17 -9.32 29.03 12.33
CA LEU A 17 -9.01 29.65 11.05
C LEU A 17 -9.83 28.95 9.95
N LEU A 18 -10.61 29.72 9.18
CA LEU A 18 -11.51 29.20 8.14
C LEU A 18 -11.21 29.87 6.79
N THR A 19 -10.57 29.12 5.90
CA THR A 19 -10.16 29.60 4.57
C THR A 19 -11.29 29.46 3.55
N VAL A 20 -11.89 30.58 3.13
CA VAL A 20 -13.00 30.59 2.16
C VAL A 20 -12.50 30.94 0.75
N LEU A 21 -12.42 29.92 -0.12
CA LEU A 21 -12.03 30.08 -1.53
C LEU A 21 -13.25 30.45 -2.40
N GLN A 22 -13.57 31.75 -2.49
CA GLN A 22 -14.72 32.21 -3.28
C GLN A 22 -14.38 32.42 -4.77
N VAL A 23 -14.74 31.45 -5.62
CA VAL A 23 -14.75 31.62 -7.08
C VAL A 23 -16.04 32.35 -7.51
N ARG A 24 -15.94 33.61 -7.92
CA ARG A 24 -17.07 34.34 -8.53
C ARG A 24 -17.15 34.07 -10.03
N HIS A 25 -18.24 33.45 -10.47
CA HIS A 25 -18.70 33.58 -11.85
C HIS A 25 -19.26 34.99 -12.09
N ALA A 26 -19.07 35.53 -13.30
CA ALA A 26 -19.53 36.86 -13.66
C ALA A 26 -21.06 36.90 -13.84
N GLY A 27 -21.72 37.80 -13.11
CA GLY A 27 -23.11 38.20 -13.29
C GLY A 27 -23.21 39.73 -13.26
N SER A 28 -23.99 40.29 -14.17
CA SER A 28 -24.22 41.74 -14.26
C SER A 28 -24.97 42.28 -13.03
N TRP A 29 -24.83 43.57 -12.73
CA TRP A 29 -25.92 44.55 -12.64
C TRP A 29 -25.33 45.98 -12.47
N LYS A 30 -26.12 47.02 -12.75
CA LYS A 30 -25.68 48.44 -12.69
C LYS A 30 -26.11 49.10 -11.39
N THR A 31 -25.25 49.92 -10.77
CA THR A 31 -25.65 51.26 -10.25
C THR A 31 -24.46 52.20 -9.97
N SER A 32 -24.72 53.49 -10.18
CA SER A 32 -23.85 54.67 -10.00
C SER A 32 -23.26 54.86 -8.59
N LEU A 33 -22.04 55.43 -8.48
CA LEU A 33 -21.80 56.73 -7.79
C LEU A 33 -20.36 57.28 -7.91
N ARG A 34 -20.26 58.49 -8.48
CA ARG A 34 -19.29 59.62 -8.33
C ARG A 34 -17.81 59.39 -7.95
N THR A 35 -16.91 59.94 -8.79
CA THR A 35 -15.56 60.46 -8.45
C THR A 35 -15.64 61.88 -7.85
N PRO A 36 -14.57 62.40 -7.20
CA PRO A 36 -13.48 63.15 -7.88
C PRO A 36 -12.09 62.55 -7.56
N ALA A 37 -11.05 62.52 -8.42
CA ALA A 37 -10.46 63.49 -9.37
C ALA A 37 -9.25 64.27 -8.78
N PHE A 38 -8.08 64.10 -9.41
CA PHE A 38 -6.95 65.05 -9.38
C PHE A 38 -6.06 64.85 -10.63
N ASN A 39 -5.36 65.92 -11.00
CA ASN A 39 -4.59 66.16 -12.24
C ASN A 39 -3.08 65.80 -12.09
N ASP A 40 -2.17 65.88 -13.09
CA ASP A 40 -2.19 66.33 -14.50
C ASP A 40 -1.05 65.70 -15.34
N ALA A 41 -1.07 65.85 -16.67
CA ALA A 41 0.05 65.68 -17.65
C ALA A 41 0.76 64.29 -17.76
N ASP A 42 1.26 63.78 -18.91
CA ASP A 42 1.03 63.93 -20.36
C ASP A 42 1.72 62.67 -21.04
N MET A 43 1.89 62.38 -22.34
CA MET A 43 1.66 63.04 -23.64
C MET A 43 1.48 61.99 -24.78
N THR A 44 1.50 62.43 -26.04
CA THR A 44 1.44 61.73 -27.35
C THR A 44 2.60 60.72 -27.61
N ASP A 45 2.55 59.72 -28.52
CA ASP A 45 1.71 59.47 -29.73
C ASP A 45 1.66 57.95 -30.11
N ARG A 46 0.73 57.58 -31.02
CA ARG A 46 0.64 56.37 -31.90
C ARG A 46 0.17 55.00 -31.37
N GLY A 47 -0.81 54.43 -32.10
CA GLY A 47 -0.88 52.99 -32.40
C GLY A 47 -2.15 52.26 -31.89
N PRO A 48 -2.88 51.49 -32.74
CA PRO A 48 -4.15 50.89 -32.36
C PRO A 48 -4.04 49.58 -31.57
N MET A 49 -5.01 49.36 -30.68
CA MET A 49 -5.14 48.17 -29.83
C MET A 49 -5.37 46.85 -30.61
N LYS A 50 -4.81 45.77 -30.06
CA LYS A 50 -5.43 44.43 -30.02
C LYS A 50 -5.44 43.95 -28.55
N PRO A 51 -6.39 43.09 -28.13
CA PRO A 51 -6.67 42.87 -26.71
C PRO A 51 -5.57 42.07 -26.01
N PHE A 52 -5.28 42.46 -24.76
CA PHE A 52 -4.50 41.65 -23.82
C PHE A 52 -5.37 40.58 -23.16
N ASP A 53 -4.79 39.41 -22.90
CA ASP A 53 -5.48 38.29 -22.25
C ASP A 53 -5.83 38.57 -20.77
N ASN A 54 -7.01 38.10 -20.36
CA ASN A 54 -7.48 38.19 -18.98
C ASN A 54 -6.74 37.19 -18.08
N LEU A 55 -5.64 37.63 -17.44
CA LEU A 55 -5.04 36.89 -16.33
C LEU A 55 -5.96 36.95 -15.10
N PRO A 56 -6.36 35.81 -14.50
CA PRO A 56 -7.30 35.78 -13.39
C PRO A 56 -6.65 36.27 -12.09
N ILE A 57 -7.16 37.36 -11.52
CA ILE A 57 -6.77 37.82 -10.18
C ILE A 57 -7.33 36.85 -9.15
N ARG A 58 -6.46 36.17 -8.41
CA ARG A 58 -6.83 35.43 -7.19
C ARG A 58 -6.70 36.36 -5.98
N THR A 59 -7.82 36.67 -5.37
CA THR A 59 -7.90 37.37 -4.09
C THR A 59 -8.30 36.38 -3.01
N LEU A 60 -7.48 36.26 -1.96
CA LEU A 60 -7.78 35.46 -0.78
C LEU A 60 -8.42 36.36 0.28
N CYS A 61 -9.59 35.99 0.78
CA CYS A 61 -10.25 36.69 1.87
C CYS A 61 -10.23 35.80 3.11
N VAL A 62 -9.60 36.28 4.18
CA VAL A 62 -9.47 35.56 5.47
C VAL A 62 -10.43 36.19 6.45
N VAL A 63 -11.32 35.38 7.02
CA VAL A 63 -12.37 35.82 7.94
C VAL A 63 -12.14 35.16 9.28
N VAL A 64 -11.95 35.96 10.33
CA VAL A 64 -11.66 35.46 11.69
C VAL A 64 -12.89 35.67 12.56
N PHE A 65 -13.36 34.58 13.18
CA PHE A 65 -14.39 34.62 14.22
C PHE A 65 -13.74 34.25 15.56
N GLU A 66 -14.16 34.91 16.65
CA GLU A 66 -13.90 34.40 18.00
C GLU A 66 -15.17 33.70 18.53
N PHE A 67 -14.96 32.56 19.17
CA PHE A 67 -16.02 31.77 19.80
C PHE A 67 -15.93 31.94 21.32
N SER A 68 -17.07 32.19 21.98
CA SER A 68 -17.14 32.32 23.43
C SER A 68 -18.25 31.43 23.98
N SER A 69 -17.96 30.72 25.06
CA SER A 69 -18.88 29.80 25.72
C SER A 69 -18.90 30.08 27.21
N SER A 70 -20.10 30.17 27.79
CA SER A 70 -20.31 30.20 29.24
C SER A 70 -21.50 29.31 29.60
N ALA A 71 -21.73 29.08 30.90
CA ALA A 71 -22.71 28.11 31.38
C ALA A 71 -24.19 28.40 31.02
N GLY A 72 -24.49 29.52 30.35
CA GLY A 72 -25.82 29.85 29.82
C GLY A 72 -25.95 29.79 28.29
N GLY A 73 -24.88 29.54 27.54
CA GLY A 73 -24.92 29.47 26.08
C GLY A 73 -23.60 29.85 25.39
N ALA A 74 -23.55 29.59 24.08
CA ALA A 74 -22.41 29.90 23.21
C ALA A 74 -22.74 31.02 22.21
N SER A 75 -21.75 31.83 21.87
CA SER A 75 -21.86 32.93 20.91
C SER A 75 -20.66 32.97 19.97
N LEU A 76 -20.91 33.31 18.70
CA LEU A 76 -19.94 33.44 17.62
C LEU A 76 -19.92 34.88 17.15
N THR A 77 -18.78 35.58 17.27
CA THR A 77 -18.64 36.97 16.83
C THR A 77 -17.57 37.12 15.76
N LEU A 78 -17.89 37.88 14.71
CA LEU A 78 -16.95 38.25 13.65
C LEU A 78 -15.90 39.21 14.23
N SER A 79 -14.62 38.85 14.16
CA SER A 79 -13.52 39.61 14.74
C SER A 79 -12.74 40.44 13.71
N SER A 80 -12.50 39.91 12.51
CA SER A 80 -11.85 40.65 11.42
C SER A 80 -12.09 40.02 10.04
N VAL A 81 -11.85 40.82 9.00
CA VAL A 81 -11.83 40.40 7.59
C VAL A 81 -10.60 41.01 6.95
N GLU A 82 -9.68 40.19 6.45
CA GLU A 82 -8.46 40.61 5.76
C GLU A 82 -8.44 40.10 4.32
N THR A 83 -7.82 40.86 3.41
CA THR A 83 -7.90 40.58 1.97
C THR A 83 -6.51 40.69 1.33
N VAL A 84 -5.99 39.55 0.85
CA VAL A 84 -4.67 39.44 0.22
C VAL A 84 -4.84 39.28 -1.29
N THR A 85 -4.16 40.11 -2.08
CA THR A 85 -4.21 40.08 -3.54
C THR A 85 -2.80 40.11 -4.12
N ALA A 86 -2.46 39.17 -4.99
CA ALA A 86 -1.11 39.04 -5.55
C ALA A 86 -1.10 39.23 -7.09
N ARG A 87 -0.02 39.81 -7.61
CA ARG A 87 0.33 39.85 -9.04
C ARG A 87 1.83 39.59 -9.18
N GLY A 88 2.22 38.60 -9.98
CA GLY A 88 3.63 38.21 -10.18
C GLY A 88 3.80 37.32 -11.42
N LYS A 89 5.01 37.29 -11.97
CA LYS A 89 5.37 36.46 -13.15
C LYS A 89 5.68 35.01 -12.75
N PRO A 90 5.52 34.02 -13.66
CA PRO A 90 5.72 32.61 -13.34
C PRO A 90 7.20 32.20 -13.40
N SER A 91 7.79 32.00 -12.23
CA SER A 91 8.97 31.15 -12.03
C SER A 91 8.91 30.55 -10.61
N SER A 92 9.39 29.32 -10.44
CA SER A 92 9.38 28.55 -9.19
C SER A 92 8.02 28.42 -8.48
N PHE A 93 7.18 27.48 -8.94
CA PHE A 93 6.31 26.65 -8.09
C PHE A 93 5.94 25.37 -8.85
N ASN A 94 6.58 24.24 -8.53
CA ASN A 94 6.31 22.95 -9.17
C ASN A 94 5.16 22.23 -8.48
N ALA A 95 4.15 21.85 -9.26
CA ALA A 95 3.13 20.86 -8.90
C ALA A 95 2.80 20.01 -10.13
N PHE A 96 2.61 18.70 -9.95
CA PHE A 96 2.45 17.73 -11.03
C PHE A 96 1.16 17.97 -11.85
N PRO A 97 1.24 17.98 -13.20
CA PRO A 97 0.05 18.02 -14.05
C PRO A 97 -0.39 16.61 -14.48
N LEU A 98 -1.45 16.08 -13.88
CA LEU A 98 -2.21 14.95 -14.43
C LEU A 98 -2.90 15.38 -15.74
N PHE A 99 -2.39 14.93 -16.88
CA PHE A 99 -2.93 15.31 -18.21
C PHE A 99 -3.87 14.25 -18.81
N TYR A 100 -5.17 14.38 -18.51
CA TYR A 100 -6.22 13.61 -19.17
C TYR A 100 -6.51 14.19 -20.57
N LYS A 101 -5.83 13.68 -21.62
CA LYS A 101 -6.02 14.14 -23.01
C LYS A 101 -7.20 13.44 -23.70
N SER A 102 -8.34 14.13 -23.75
CA SER A 102 -9.46 13.72 -24.60
C SER A 102 -9.11 13.86 -26.10
N VAL A 103 -9.14 12.75 -26.84
CA VAL A 103 -8.91 12.73 -28.29
C VAL A 103 -10.23 12.55 -29.03
N ARG A 104 -10.77 13.64 -29.59
CA ARG A 104 -11.82 13.56 -30.62
C ARG A 104 -11.23 12.99 -31.92
N ARG A 105 -11.60 11.77 -32.31
CA ARG A 105 -11.51 11.34 -33.72
C ARG A 105 -12.83 11.68 -34.43
N LYS A 106 -12.73 12.28 -35.61
CA LYS A 106 -13.85 12.30 -36.58
C LYS A 106 -13.89 10.93 -37.26
N SER A 107 -15.08 10.36 -37.43
CA SER A 107 -15.32 9.36 -38.47
C SER A 107 -15.45 10.05 -39.82
N GLN A 108 -15.00 9.36 -40.88
CA GLN A 108 -15.34 9.70 -42.26
C GLN A 108 -15.25 8.41 -43.10
N ASP A 109 -16.21 8.21 -43.99
CA ASP A 109 -16.46 6.91 -44.62
C ASP A 109 -15.37 6.41 -45.57
N ARG A 110 -15.24 5.09 -45.65
CA ARG A 110 -15.27 4.43 -46.96
C ARG A 110 -15.78 2.99 -46.90
N THR A 111 -16.63 2.65 -47.86
CA THR A 111 -17.30 1.36 -48.00
C THR A 111 -16.73 0.55 -49.17
N ARG A 112 -16.60 -0.78 -49.01
CA ARG A 112 -17.01 -1.82 -49.99
C ARG A 112 -16.64 -3.25 -49.55
N ASN A 113 -17.63 -4.15 -49.63
CA ASN A 113 -17.70 -5.38 -50.46
C ASN A 113 -16.45 -6.27 -50.63
N LYS A 114 -16.55 -7.62 -50.69
CA LYS A 114 -17.71 -8.56 -50.58
C LYS A 114 -17.20 -10.03 -50.57
N ASP A 115 -18.07 -10.96 -50.11
CA ASP A 115 -18.24 -12.37 -50.57
C ASP A 115 -17.06 -13.39 -50.55
N ALA A 116 -17.23 -14.72 -50.42
CA ALA A 116 -18.30 -15.56 -49.86
C ALA A 116 -17.88 -17.07 -49.82
N ALA A 117 -18.55 -17.89 -48.97
CA ALA A 117 -18.88 -19.34 -49.13
C ALA A 117 -17.70 -20.38 -49.16
N GLU A 118 -17.87 -21.71 -48.95
CA GLU A 118 -19.01 -22.55 -48.50
C GLU A 118 -18.55 -23.96 -47.99
N ALA A 119 -19.50 -24.73 -47.41
CA ALA A 119 -19.65 -26.21 -47.46
C ALA A 119 -18.66 -27.17 -46.71
N ALA A 120 -19.05 -28.40 -46.28
CA ALA A 120 -20.37 -29.01 -45.96
C ALA A 120 -20.26 -30.44 -45.33
N LYS A 121 -21.37 -30.91 -44.72
CA LYS A 121 -21.77 -32.32 -44.37
C LYS A 121 -21.01 -33.06 -43.23
N GLY A 122 -21.64 -33.98 -42.49
CA GLY A 122 -23.06 -34.38 -42.42
C GLY A 122 -23.33 -35.75 -41.74
N ALA A 123 -24.61 -36.18 -41.70
CA ALA A 123 -25.16 -37.50 -41.23
C ALA A 123 -25.13 -37.80 -39.71
N ALA A 124 -26.07 -38.54 -39.08
CA ALA A 124 -27.42 -39.04 -39.48
C ALA A 124 -28.29 -39.43 -38.25
N GLU A 125 -29.61 -39.62 -38.49
CA GLU A 125 -30.67 -40.47 -37.84
C GLU A 125 -30.46 -41.03 -36.40
N GLY A 126 -31.44 -41.05 -35.45
CA GLY A 126 -32.89 -40.76 -35.41
C GLY A 126 -33.39 -40.67 -33.94
N THR A 127 -34.63 -40.97 -33.47
CA THR A 127 -35.85 -41.50 -34.12
C THR A 127 -37.16 -40.95 -33.47
N ARG A 128 -37.87 -41.64 -32.54
CA ARG A 128 -39.20 -41.22 -31.98
C ARG A 128 -39.59 -41.74 -30.57
N SER A 129 -40.36 -40.87 -29.90
CA SER A 129 -41.37 -40.91 -28.78
C SER A 129 -42.22 -42.21 -28.59
N PRO A 130 -43.08 -42.37 -27.52
CA PRO A 130 -43.76 -41.33 -26.71
C PRO A 130 -44.02 -41.56 -25.19
N ASP A 131 -44.81 -40.64 -24.63
CA ASP A 131 -45.25 -40.35 -23.25
C ASP A 131 -45.89 -41.47 -22.40
N VAL A 132 -46.04 -41.23 -21.07
CA VAL A 132 -47.34 -41.38 -20.34
C VAL A 132 -47.37 -40.74 -18.91
N LEU A 133 -48.46 -40.00 -18.64
CA LEU A 133 -49.11 -39.50 -17.39
C LEU A 133 -48.35 -39.04 -16.11
N GLN A 134 -48.89 -37.95 -15.51
CA GLN A 134 -48.75 -37.56 -14.09
C GLN A 134 -49.89 -38.18 -13.21
N PRO A 135 -49.82 -38.01 -11.87
CA PRO A 135 -50.87 -37.19 -11.24
C PRO A 135 -50.37 -36.20 -10.16
N ARG A 136 -51.18 -35.15 -9.89
CA ARG A 136 -51.12 -34.25 -8.71
C ARG A 136 -52.29 -34.56 -7.77
N PRO A 137 -52.22 -34.20 -6.47
CA PRO A 137 -52.92 -32.97 -6.01
C PRO A 137 -52.17 -32.20 -4.85
N VAL A 138 -52.16 -30.85 -4.80
CA VAL A 138 -52.95 -29.95 -3.88
C VAL A 138 -52.47 -29.98 -2.39
N THR A 139 -52.20 -28.91 -1.62
CA THR A 139 -52.46 -27.43 -1.69
C THR A 139 -51.45 -26.63 -0.84
N THR A 140 -50.93 -25.48 -1.32
CA THR A 140 -50.28 -24.43 -0.46
C THR A 140 -50.30 -23.00 -1.02
N ALA A 141 -50.93 -22.74 -2.18
CA ALA A 141 -50.73 -21.55 -3.03
C ALA A 141 -51.21 -20.16 -2.48
N ALA A 142 -51.43 -20.03 -1.17
CA ALA A 142 -51.86 -18.79 -0.52
C ALA A 142 -50.70 -18.00 0.14
N MET A 143 -49.67 -18.67 0.67
CA MET A 143 -48.58 -17.99 1.39
C MET A 143 -47.51 -17.41 0.45
N ASP A 144 -47.17 -18.10 -0.64
CA ASP A 144 -46.11 -17.67 -1.55
C ASP A 144 -46.43 -16.37 -2.30
N ARG A 145 -47.72 -16.05 -2.49
CA ARG A 145 -48.14 -14.76 -3.07
C ARG A 145 -47.82 -13.56 -2.18
N VAL A 146 -47.84 -13.74 -0.85
CA VAL A 146 -47.44 -12.69 0.10
C VAL A 146 -45.91 -12.57 0.12
N ARG A 147 -45.19 -13.69 0.04
CA ARG A 147 -43.71 -13.74 -0.02
C ARG A 147 -43.16 -13.09 -1.30
N SER A 148 -43.75 -13.42 -2.45
CA SER A 148 -43.41 -12.83 -3.74
C SER A 148 -43.69 -11.32 -3.80
N ALA A 149 -44.81 -10.86 -3.24
CA ALA A 149 -45.14 -9.43 -3.16
C ALA A 149 -44.17 -8.63 -2.29
N PHE A 150 -43.61 -9.23 -1.24
CA PHE A 150 -42.59 -8.58 -0.41
C PHE A 150 -41.22 -8.51 -1.11
N ASN A 151 -40.76 -9.62 -1.71
CA ASN A 151 -39.47 -9.66 -2.41
C ASN A 151 -39.42 -8.67 -3.60
N ASN A 152 -40.52 -8.53 -4.33
CA ASN A 152 -40.60 -7.60 -5.47
C ASN A 152 -40.67 -6.12 -5.05
N LEU A 153 -40.78 -5.79 -3.75
CA LEU A 153 -40.76 -4.42 -3.24
C LEU A 153 -39.38 -4.00 -2.70
N THR A 154 -38.43 -4.94 -2.55
CA THR A 154 -37.10 -4.68 -1.97
C THR A 154 -35.96 -4.73 -2.99
N GLN A 155 -36.18 -5.26 -4.20
CA GLN A 155 -35.20 -5.24 -5.30
C GLN A 155 -35.28 -3.95 -6.13
N SER A 156 -34.85 -2.82 -5.56
CA SER A 156 -34.38 -1.69 -6.37
C SER A 156 -32.86 -1.82 -6.55
N GLU A 157 -32.39 -2.14 -7.76
CA GLU A 157 -30.97 -2.37 -7.99
C GLU A 157 -30.10 -1.17 -7.61
N ARG A 158 -29.14 -1.42 -6.71
CA ARG A 158 -28.03 -0.53 -6.39
C ARG A 158 -26.77 -1.37 -6.27
N TYR A 159 -26.06 -1.49 -7.38
CA TYR A 159 -24.83 -2.27 -7.46
C TYR A 159 -23.74 -1.63 -6.57
N SER A 160 -23.51 -2.20 -5.41
CA SER A 160 -22.47 -1.78 -4.45
C SER A 160 -21.91 -3.03 -3.77
N ARG A 161 -20.73 -3.48 -4.21
CA ARG A 161 -20.22 -4.85 -3.97
C ARG A 161 -19.56 -5.05 -2.59
N PHE A 162 -20.15 -4.49 -1.54
CA PHE A 162 -19.72 -4.71 -0.15
C PHE A 162 -20.93 -4.84 0.77
N THR A 163 -21.33 -6.09 1.06
CA THR A 163 -22.44 -6.39 1.96
C THR A 163 -21.89 -6.76 3.35
N LEU A 164 -21.72 -5.76 4.22
CA LEU A 164 -21.50 -6.01 5.64
C LEU A 164 -22.83 -6.38 6.31
N GLN A 165 -23.12 -7.68 6.40
CA GLN A 165 -24.12 -8.19 7.35
C GLN A 165 -23.43 -8.55 8.67
N PRO A 166 -24.02 -8.24 9.84
CA PRO A 166 -23.62 -8.85 11.10
C PRO A 166 -24.04 -10.32 11.11
N ALA A 167 -23.15 -11.23 11.52
CA ALA A 167 -23.59 -12.53 12.00
C ALA A 167 -24.19 -12.39 13.41
N GLU A 168 -25.20 -13.20 13.74
CA GLU A 168 -25.72 -13.31 15.10
C GLU A 168 -24.85 -14.26 15.95
N ASP A 169 -23.56 -13.95 16.04
CA ASP A 169 -22.68 -14.36 17.14
C ASP A 169 -21.51 -13.38 17.25
N GLY A 170 -20.97 -13.20 18.46
CA GLY A 170 -20.18 -12.02 18.85
C GLY A 170 -18.78 -11.85 18.23
N GLU A 171 -18.37 -12.70 17.29
CA GLU A 171 -16.99 -12.78 16.80
C GLU A 171 -16.82 -12.27 15.36
N ARG A 172 -15.89 -11.32 15.17
CA ARG A 172 -15.44 -10.89 13.83
C ARG A 172 -14.30 -11.77 13.31
N HIS A 173 -14.60 -13.02 13.00
CA HIS A 173 -13.69 -13.85 12.22
C HIS A 173 -13.84 -13.53 10.72
N VAL A 174 -12.74 -13.10 10.08
CA VAL A 174 -12.68 -12.78 8.65
C VAL A 174 -12.07 -13.97 7.91
N GLU A 175 -12.90 -14.99 7.64
CA GLU A 175 -12.55 -16.07 6.71
C GLU A 175 -13.21 -15.85 5.36
N VAL A 176 -12.43 -15.92 4.27
CA VAL A 176 -12.97 -16.13 2.93
C VAL A 176 -13.05 -17.64 2.68
N LYS A 177 -14.17 -18.25 3.06
CA LYS A 177 -14.48 -19.62 2.62
C LYS A 177 -14.84 -19.60 1.13
N LEU A 178 -13.90 -20.06 0.30
CA LEU A 178 -14.19 -20.52 -1.04
C LEU A 178 -14.83 -21.90 -0.94
N SER A 179 -16.04 -22.06 -1.46
CA SER A 179 -16.67 -23.35 -1.68
C SER A 179 -16.23 -23.90 -3.04
N ASP A 180 -15.57 -25.04 -3.05
CA ASP A 180 -15.58 -25.92 -4.22
C ASP A 180 -17.01 -26.43 -4.41
N ASP A 181 -17.53 -26.41 -5.64
CA ASP A 181 -18.56 -27.37 -6.10
C ASP A 181 -18.63 -27.40 -7.63
N ASP A 182 -19.11 -28.51 -8.17
CA ASP A 182 -18.91 -28.92 -9.57
C ASP A 182 -19.96 -28.40 -10.58
N ALA A 183 -19.71 -28.67 -11.86
CA ALA A 183 -20.46 -28.11 -12.99
C ALA A 183 -21.94 -28.52 -13.09
N ALA A 184 -22.79 -27.55 -13.48
CA ALA A 184 -24.11 -27.80 -14.07
C ALA A 184 -24.40 -26.81 -15.23
N THR A 185 -24.82 -27.34 -16.38
CA THR A 185 -25.16 -26.57 -17.59
C THR A 185 -26.55 -25.95 -17.51
N HIS A 186 -26.73 -24.74 -18.06
CA HIS A 186 -28.04 -24.32 -18.57
C HIS A 186 -27.94 -23.26 -19.67
N ASP A 187 -28.48 -23.57 -20.84
CA ASP A 187 -28.64 -22.64 -21.96
C ASP A 187 -29.89 -21.76 -21.81
N GLY A 188 -29.87 -20.59 -22.46
CA GLY A 188 -31.01 -19.68 -22.60
C GLY A 188 -30.71 -18.53 -23.56
N GLU A 189 -31.46 -18.41 -24.66
CA GLU A 189 -31.15 -17.48 -25.76
C GLU A 189 -31.72 -16.06 -25.59
N VAL A 190 -30.88 -15.09 -25.99
CA VAL A 190 -31.20 -13.90 -26.81
C VAL A 190 -32.50 -13.11 -26.53
N GLU A 191 -32.32 -11.86 -26.07
CA GLU A 191 -32.80 -10.71 -26.86
C GLU A 191 -31.91 -9.48 -26.62
N GLY A 192 -31.77 -8.59 -27.62
CA GLY A 192 -30.80 -7.49 -27.59
C GLY A 192 -31.38 -6.14 -27.96
N ARG A 193 -31.00 -5.07 -27.22
CA ARG A 193 -31.25 -3.68 -27.57
C ARG A 193 -30.14 -2.76 -27.06
N ALA A 194 -29.69 -1.85 -27.91
CA ALA A 194 -28.85 -0.72 -27.52
C ALA A 194 -29.73 0.42 -26.94
N GLY A 195 -29.23 1.15 -25.95
CA GLY A 195 -29.95 2.27 -25.33
C GLY A 195 -29.04 3.13 -24.44
N ASP A 196 -29.09 4.44 -24.68
CA ASP A 196 -28.16 5.48 -24.22
C ASP A 196 -27.91 5.60 -22.69
N SER A 197 -26.71 6.08 -22.34
CA SER A 197 -26.29 6.39 -20.97
C SER A 197 -27.03 7.60 -20.36
N PRO A 198 -27.73 7.48 -19.21
CA PRO A 198 -28.38 8.61 -18.56
C PRO A 198 -27.41 9.39 -17.65
N THR A 199 -27.24 10.70 -17.91
CA THR A 199 -26.60 11.62 -16.96
C THR A 199 -27.59 12.05 -15.89
N PHE A 200 -27.31 11.72 -14.62
CA PHE A 200 -28.23 12.02 -13.52
C PHE A 200 -27.95 13.40 -12.89
N ARG A 201 -28.94 14.29 -12.89
CA ARG A 201 -28.99 15.48 -12.02
C ARG A 201 -30.09 15.29 -10.98
N LEU A 202 -29.78 15.51 -9.71
CA LEU A 202 -30.77 15.46 -8.64
C LEU A 202 -31.67 16.69 -8.64
N ALA A 203 -32.98 16.46 -8.50
CA ALA A 203 -33.99 17.47 -8.20
C ALA A 203 -34.52 17.25 -6.76
N PRO A 204 -34.93 18.30 -6.03
CA PRO A 204 -35.32 18.17 -4.62
C PRO A 204 -36.69 17.47 -4.46
N PRO A 205 -36.87 16.64 -3.41
CA PRO A 205 -38.10 15.87 -3.20
C PRO A 205 -39.23 16.72 -2.58
N HIS A 206 -40.44 16.60 -3.15
CA HIS A 206 -41.64 17.27 -2.64
C HIS A 206 -42.30 16.42 -1.53
N HIS A 207 -42.26 16.88 -0.27
CA HIS A 207 -42.64 16.04 0.87
C HIS A 207 -44.16 16.03 1.12
N SER A 208 -44.77 14.84 1.17
CA SER A 208 -46.22 14.69 1.37
C SER A 208 -46.60 14.71 2.86
N ARG A 209 -47.58 15.55 3.22
CA ARG A 209 -48.12 15.67 4.60
C ARG A 209 -48.55 14.33 5.20
N ARG A 210 -48.97 13.37 4.37
CA ARG A 210 -49.42 12.04 4.81
C ARG A 210 -48.31 11.26 5.55
N ASN A 211 -47.05 11.44 5.18
CA ASN A 211 -45.93 10.74 5.82
C ASN A 211 -45.62 11.30 7.22
N MET A 212 -45.80 12.60 7.44
CA MET A 212 -45.66 13.17 8.79
C MET A 212 -46.72 12.62 9.76
N CYS A 213 -47.95 12.38 9.30
CA CYS A 213 -48.99 11.78 10.12
C CYS A 213 -48.63 10.35 10.59
N TYR A 214 -48.02 9.54 9.72
CA TYR A 214 -47.56 8.20 10.11
C TYR A 214 -46.37 8.23 11.09
N LEU A 215 -45.42 9.16 10.90
CA LEU A 215 -44.32 9.36 11.85
C LEU A 215 -44.82 9.84 13.22
N ALA A 216 -45.80 10.75 13.25
CA ALA A 216 -46.43 11.22 14.48
C ALA A 216 -47.20 10.09 15.20
N LEU A 217 -47.92 9.23 14.46
CA LEU A 217 -48.59 8.05 15.04
C LEU A 217 -47.58 7.06 15.63
N GLY A 218 -46.47 6.79 14.94
CA GLY A 218 -45.40 5.92 15.43
C GLY A 218 -44.77 6.45 16.72
N GLY A 219 -44.45 7.74 16.77
CA GLY A 219 -43.92 8.40 17.97
C GLY A 219 -44.88 8.34 19.16
N LEU A 220 -46.19 8.57 18.92
CA LEU A 220 -47.22 8.45 19.96
C LEU A 220 -47.31 7.01 20.50
N LEU A 221 -47.26 6.00 19.63
CA LEU A 221 -47.39 4.59 20.01
C LEU A 221 -46.22 4.13 20.88
N VAL A 222 -44.99 4.54 20.56
CA VAL A 222 -43.79 4.30 21.39
C VAL A 222 -43.89 4.98 22.76
N LEU A 223 -44.46 6.19 22.82
CA LEU A 223 -44.69 6.90 24.08
C LEU A 223 -45.70 6.17 24.98
N VAL A 224 -46.76 5.61 24.39
CA VAL A 224 -47.80 4.87 25.12
C VAL A 224 -47.28 3.53 25.64
N THR A 225 -46.49 2.77 24.87
CA THR A 225 -45.87 1.53 25.38
C THR A 225 -44.82 1.83 26.45
N GLY A 226 -44.01 2.88 26.30
CA GLY A 226 -43.09 3.34 27.34
C GLY A 226 -43.80 3.70 28.64
N TYR A 227 -44.92 4.44 28.57
CA TYR A 227 -45.74 4.77 29.73
C TYR A 227 -46.34 3.53 30.41
N LEU A 228 -46.86 2.57 29.63
CA LEU A 228 -47.42 1.32 30.17
C LEU A 228 -46.38 0.46 30.89
N VAL A 229 -45.18 0.31 30.32
CA VAL A 229 -44.07 -0.42 30.96
C VAL A 229 -43.63 0.28 32.25
N GLY A 230 -43.51 1.61 32.25
CA GLY A 230 -43.24 2.39 33.46
C GLY A 230 -44.32 2.23 34.53
N TYR A 231 -45.60 2.25 34.15
CA TYR A 231 -46.74 2.10 35.06
C TYR A 231 -46.78 0.71 35.73
N VAL A 232 -46.56 -0.36 34.97
CA VAL A 232 -46.51 -1.73 35.51
C VAL A 232 -45.30 -1.89 36.45
N SER A 233 -44.15 -1.31 36.10
CA SER A 233 -42.91 -1.42 36.88
C SER A 233 -42.95 -0.69 38.23
N HIS A 234 -43.91 0.20 38.46
CA HIS A 234 -43.91 1.11 39.62
C HIS A 234 -45.02 0.85 40.66
N ARG A 235 -45.64 -0.35 40.65
CA ARG A 235 -46.55 -0.79 41.72
C ARG A 235 -45.79 -0.97 43.05
N LYS A 236 -45.88 0.03 43.94
CA LYS A 236 -45.59 -0.15 45.36
C LYS A 236 -46.51 -1.23 45.95
N ALA A 237 -45.95 -2.13 46.76
CA ALA A 237 -46.73 -2.90 47.72
C ALA A 237 -47.03 -2.03 48.96
N GLU A 238 -48.23 -2.14 49.52
CA GLU A 238 -48.56 -1.59 50.83
C GLU A 238 -48.28 -2.62 51.94
N PRO A 239 -47.94 -2.17 53.17
CA PRO A 239 -47.70 -3.06 54.29
C PRO A 239 -49.01 -3.55 54.92
N VAL A 240 -49.11 -4.87 55.16
CA VAL A 240 -50.20 -5.46 55.95
C VAL A 240 -49.67 -5.83 57.33
N ASN A 241 -50.21 -5.20 58.37
CA ASN A 241 -49.95 -5.58 59.76
C ASN A 241 -51.02 -6.58 60.24
N ALA A 242 -50.60 -7.75 60.72
CA ALA A 242 -51.44 -8.64 61.52
C ALA A 242 -50.60 -9.43 62.54
N SER A 243 -50.98 -9.28 63.81
CA SER A 243 -50.80 -10.16 64.97
C SER A 243 -49.71 -11.25 65.01
N LEU A 244 -48.92 -11.18 66.08
CA LEU A 244 -48.14 -12.27 66.68
C LEU A 244 -48.93 -13.57 66.85
N GLU A 245 -48.27 -14.72 66.65
CA GLU A 245 -48.42 -15.89 67.51
C GLU A 245 -47.07 -16.65 67.57
N THR A 246 -46.87 -17.50 68.58
CA THR A 246 -45.52 -17.89 69.05
C THR A 246 -45.26 -19.39 68.99
N GLU A 247 -44.28 -19.82 68.19
CA GLU A 247 -43.64 -21.15 68.31
C GLU A 247 -42.10 -21.06 68.30
N ASN A 248 -41.45 -22.08 68.83
CA ASN A 248 -40.02 -22.06 69.18
C ASN A 248 -39.09 -22.51 68.03
N PRO A 249 -37.87 -21.94 67.92
CA PRO A 249 -36.94 -22.29 66.84
C PRO A 249 -36.19 -23.61 67.09
N PRO A 250 -35.96 -24.43 66.05
CA PRO A 250 -34.99 -25.53 66.10
C PRO A 250 -33.53 -25.00 66.06
N PRO A 251 -32.53 -25.79 66.50
CA PRO A 251 -31.16 -25.32 66.68
C PRO A 251 -30.40 -25.06 65.36
N PRO A 252 -29.41 -24.14 65.36
CA PRO A 252 -28.66 -23.79 64.16
C PRO A 252 -27.61 -24.84 63.75
N PRO A 253 -27.30 -24.96 62.45
CA PRO A 253 -26.12 -25.70 61.97
C PRO A 253 -24.81 -25.01 62.39
N PRO A 254 -23.68 -25.73 62.47
CA PRO A 254 -22.42 -25.20 62.95
C PRO A 254 -21.83 -24.09 62.06
N GLU A 255 -21.14 -23.14 62.67
CA GLU A 255 -20.53 -21.99 62.01
C GLU A 255 -19.42 -22.42 61.01
N ALA A 256 -19.73 -22.34 59.72
CA ALA A 256 -18.70 -22.35 58.69
C ALA A 256 -17.86 -21.08 58.82
N THR A 257 -16.58 -21.23 59.20
CA THR A 257 -15.65 -20.10 59.35
C THR A 257 -15.30 -19.48 58.00
N PHE A 258 -16.14 -18.56 57.55
CA PHE A 258 -15.85 -17.67 56.43
C PHE A 258 -14.64 -16.79 56.76
N ARG A 259 -13.44 -17.33 56.49
CA ARG A 259 -12.25 -16.51 56.25
C ARG A 259 -12.60 -15.57 55.09
N PRO A 260 -12.48 -14.24 55.26
CA PRO A 260 -12.56 -13.34 54.13
C PRO A 260 -11.49 -13.78 53.12
N PHE A 261 -11.91 -14.13 51.91
CA PHE A 261 -10.98 -14.15 50.78
C PHE A 261 -10.54 -12.70 50.58
N ALA A 262 -9.38 -12.35 51.13
CA ALA A 262 -8.73 -11.10 50.78
C ALA A 262 -8.56 -11.13 49.25
N PRO A 263 -9.11 -10.16 48.50
CA PRO A 263 -8.87 -10.11 47.07
C PRO A 263 -7.36 -10.05 46.86
N PRO A 264 -6.80 -10.80 45.89
CA PRO A 264 -5.37 -10.74 45.61
C PRO A 264 -4.99 -9.28 45.38
N ALA A 265 -3.88 -8.85 46.00
CA ALA A 265 -3.45 -7.46 45.94
C ALA A 265 -3.35 -7.02 44.46
N PRO A 266 -3.88 -5.83 44.10
CA PRO A 266 -4.06 -5.45 42.70
C PRO A 266 -2.72 -5.53 41.96
N GLU A 267 -2.64 -6.44 40.99
CA GLU A 267 -1.38 -6.75 40.31
C GLU A 267 -0.84 -5.51 39.61
N LEU A 268 0.35 -5.06 40.04
CA LEU A 268 1.01 -3.90 39.45
C LEU A 268 1.37 -4.22 37.98
N PRO A 269 1.00 -3.35 37.02
CA PRO A 269 1.36 -3.53 35.63
C PRO A 269 2.88 -3.39 35.45
N LEU A 270 3.45 -4.20 34.56
CA LEU A 270 4.87 -4.11 34.20
C LEU A 270 5.22 -2.69 33.72
N SER A 271 6.34 -2.15 34.20
CA SER A 271 6.87 -0.89 33.69
C SER A 271 7.52 -1.09 32.32
N TRP A 272 7.76 0.02 31.61
CA TRP A 272 8.52 -0.02 30.35
C TRP A 272 9.90 -0.66 30.53
N MET A 273 10.56 -0.44 31.67
CA MET A 273 11.89 -0.99 31.95
C MET A 273 11.83 -2.53 32.01
N ASP A 274 10.87 -3.07 32.76
CA ASP A 274 10.68 -4.52 32.92
C ASP A 274 10.40 -5.18 31.56
N ILE A 275 9.51 -4.59 30.75
CA ILE A 275 9.17 -5.08 29.40
C ILE A 275 10.43 -5.10 28.50
N THR A 276 11.25 -4.05 28.52
CA THR A 276 12.50 -4.03 27.73
C THR A 276 13.55 -5.01 28.24
N GLN A 277 13.63 -5.24 29.56
CA GLN A 277 14.55 -6.20 30.15
C GLN A 277 14.16 -7.63 29.81
N LEU A 278 12.88 -7.99 29.93
CA LEU A 278 12.34 -9.29 29.54
C LEU A 278 12.59 -9.58 28.05
N LEU A 279 12.28 -8.62 27.16
CA LEU A 279 12.55 -8.76 25.73
C LEU A 279 14.05 -8.98 25.44
N THR A 280 14.93 -8.26 26.14
CA THR A 280 16.40 -8.43 26.04
C THR A 280 16.86 -9.80 26.57
N GLN A 281 16.16 -10.39 27.54
CA GLN A 281 16.47 -11.72 28.09
C GLN A 281 15.97 -12.86 27.18
N LYS A 282 14.80 -12.74 26.55
CA LYS A 282 14.26 -13.78 25.63
C LYS A 282 14.96 -13.79 24.26
N LEU A 283 15.44 -12.64 23.77
CA LEU A 283 16.15 -12.50 22.49
C LEU A 283 17.64 -12.89 22.61
N THR A 284 17.90 -14.19 22.77
CA THR A 284 19.27 -14.70 22.94
C THR A 284 19.99 -14.93 21.61
N ARG A 285 21.33 -14.78 21.62
CA ARG A 285 22.17 -15.13 20.46
C ARG A 285 21.97 -16.59 20.02
N GLN A 286 21.84 -17.54 20.94
CA GLN A 286 21.70 -18.95 20.61
C GLN A 286 20.43 -19.20 19.78
N ALA A 287 19.29 -18.65 20.20
CA ALA A 287 18.04 -18.79 19.45
C ALA A 287 18.15 -18.21 18.03
N PHE A 288 18.81 -17.05 17.88
CA PHE A 288 19.12 -16.51 16.54
C PHE A 288 20.07 -17.41 15.73
N ASP A 289 21.17 -17.91 16.32
CA ASP A 289 22.12 -18.80 15.65
C ASP A 289 21.46 -20.14 15.22
N GLU A 290 20.45 -20.62 15.96
CA GLU A 290 19.65 -21.81 15.62
C GLU A 290 18.59 -21.51 14.55
N THR A 291 17.78 -20.45 14.72
CA THR A 291 16.71 -20.06 13.79
C THR A 291 17.24 -19.61 12.44
N LEU A 292 18.37 -18.88 12.39
CA LEU A 292 19.05 -18.51 11.13
C LEU A 292 19.49 -19.76 10.34
N ARG A 293 20.12 -20.74 11.00
CA ARG A 293 20.46 -22.04 10.38
C ARG A 293 19.21 -22.81 9.96
N GLY A 294 18.11 -22.63 10.67
CA GLY A 294 16.81 -23.21 10.35
C GLY A 294 16.24 -22.69 9.03
N PHE A 295 16.18 -21.37 8.85
CA PHE A 295 15.53 -20.72 7.69
C PHE A 295 16.47 -20.50 6.49
N ASP A 296 17.73 -20.91 6.58
CA ASP A 296 18.69 -20.88 5.47
C ASP A 296 18.41 -22.02 4.46
N ARG A 297 18.10 -21.64 3.21
CA ARG A 297 17.81 -22.51 2.07
C ARG A 297 18.65 -22.05 0.86
N PRO A 298 19.15 -22.97 0.01
CA PRO A 298 19.99 -22.62 -1.14
C PRO A 298 19.25 -21.83 -2.23
N GLY A 299 17.93 -22.00 -2.33
CA GLY A 299 17.04 -21.25 -3.19
C GLY A 299 15.69 -21.01 -2.50
N ARG A 300 15.00 -19.92 -2.84
CA ARG A 300 13.68 -19.54 -2.28
C ARG A 300 12.88 -18.60 -3.20
N SER A 301 12.97 -18.81 -4.50
CA SER A 301 12.30 -17.95 -5.51
C SER A 301 10.78 -17.93 -5.30
N ALA A 302 10.14 -16.76 -5.44
CA ALA A 302 8.72 -16.59 -5.16
C ALA A 302 7.81 -17.63 -5.84
N GLY A 303 6.99 -18.30 -5.01
CA GLY A 303 6.09 -19.37 -5.40
C GLY A 303 6.76 -20.67 -5.87
N SER A 304 8.04 -20.89 -5.54
CA SER A 304 8.69 -22.20 -5.70
C SER A 304 8.29 -23.17 -4.56
N ALA A 305 8.65 -24.44 -4.70
CA ALA A 305 8.41 -25.43 -3.64
C ALA A 305 9.13 -25.07 -2.33
N GLU A 306 10.32 -24.47 -2.42
CA GLU A 306 11.11 -24.00 -1.28
C GLU A 306 10.49 -22.79 -0.59
N ASP A 307 9.89 -21.84 -1.34
CA ASP A 307 9.12 -20.74 -0.76
C ASP A 307 7.85 -21.25 -0.03
N VAL A 308 7.17 -22.24 -0.61
CA VAL A 308 5.98 -22.87 0.01
C VAL A 308 6.33 -23.72 1.24
N ASP A 309 7.49 -24.40 1.25
CA ASP A 309 8.06 -25.07 2.43
C ASP A 309 8.38 -24.05 3.53
N LEU A 310 9.10 -22.97 3.20
CA LEU A 310 9.42 -21.90 4.16
C LEU A 310 8.15 -21.23 4.71
N ALA A 311 7.13 -20.99 3.88
CA ALA A 311 5.83 -20.49 4.31
C ALA A 311 5.14 -21.44 5.30
N THR A 312 5.11 -22.73 4.96
CA THR A 312 4.52 -23.78 5.81
C THR A 312 5.27 -23.89 7.13
N ARG A 313 6.59 -23.71 7.13
CA ARG A 313 7.39 -23.67 8.35
C ARG A 313 7.06 -22.48 9.24
N VAL A 314 7.02 -21.25 8.70
CA VAL A 314 6.61 -20.06 9.48
C VAL A 314 5.22 -20.26 10.10
N TYR A 315 4.29 -20.84 9.33
CA TYR A 315 2.94 -21.16 9.81
C TYR A 315 2.95 -22.13 10.99
N GLU A 316 3.69 -23.24 10.90
CA GLU A 316 3.80 -24.21 11.99
C GLU A 316 4.60 -23.67 13.19
N GLU A 317 5.57 -22.76 13.03
CA GLU A 317 6.20 -22.08 14.17
C GLU A 317 5.17 -21.19 14.90
N PHE A 318 4.41 -20.33 14.20
CA PHE A 318 3.37 -19.50 14.82
C PHE A 318 2.29 -20.35 15.53
N LYS A 319 1.97 -21.52 14.99
CA LYS A 319 1.04 -22.49 15.58
C LYS A 319 1.59 -23.15 16.85
N LYS A 320 2.88 -23.52 16.90
CA LYS A 320 3.55 -23.98 18.15
C LYS A 320 3.55 -22.90 19.23
N LEU A 321 3.59 -21.63 18.83
CA LEU A 321 3.50 -20.48 19.74
C LEU A 321 2.07 -20.23 20.24
N GLU A 322 1.08 -21.06 19.90
CA GLU A 322 -0.35 -20.92 20.24
C GLU A 322 -0.91 -19.53 19.86
N MET A 323 -0.42 -18.98 18.74
CA MET A 323 -1.02 -17.84 18.07
C MET A 323 -2.25 -18.29 17.29
N ASP A 324 -2.98 -17.34 16.69
CA ASP A 324 -3.99 -17.63 15.66
C ASP A 324 -3.38 -17.43 14.26
N PRO A 325 -2.68 -18.42 13.65
CA PRO A 325 -2.09 -18.23 12.32
C PRO A 325 -3.05 -18.53 11.17
N TRP A 326 -3.00 -17.70 10.14
CA TRP A 326 -3.68 -17.95 8.86
C TRP A 326 -2.70 -17.85 7.68
N SER A 327 -3.20 -18.13 6.49
CA SER A 327 -2.47 -17.94 5.25
C SER A 327 -3.37 -17.29 4.20
N ASP A 328 -2.77 -16.40 3.44
CA ASP A 328 -3.42 -15.58 2.43
C ASP A 328 -2.73 -15.87 1.09
N ASN A 329 -3.52 -16.14 0.05
CA ASN A 329 -3.03 -16.78 -1.17
C ASN A 329 -3.48 -15.97 -2.39
N HIS A 330 -2.52 -15.45 -3.14
CA HIS A 330 -2.75 -14.69 -4.38
C HIS A 330 -2.23 -15.47 -5.57
N TYR A 331 -2.86 -15.31 -6.73
CA TYR A 331 -2.39 -15.90 -7.99
C TYR A 331 -1.89 -14.78 -8.88
N VAL A 332 -0.57 -14.62 -9.02
CA VAL A 332 0.07 -13.42 -9.58
C VAL A 332 0.89 -13.73 -10.85
N GLN A 333 1.06 -12.77 -11.74
CA GLN A 333 1.86 -12.92 -12.96
C GLN A 333 3.33 -12.52 -12.70
N LEU A 334 4.16 -13.50 -12.35
CA LEU A 334 5.61 -13.28 -12.21
C LEU A 334 6.32 -13.51 -13.54
N GLN A 335 7.35 -12.72 -13.84
CA GLN A 335 8.17 -12.92 -15.05
C GLN A 335 9.43 -13.73 -14.75
N LYS A 336 9.71 -14.77 -15.56
CA LYS A 336 10.83 -15.72 -15.41
C LYS A 336 11.48 -16.01 -16.79
N PRO A 337 12.81 -16.21 -16.89
CA PRO A 337 13.49 -16.47 -18.16
C PRO A 337 13.09 -17.82 -18.77
N ASP A 338 12.97 -17.91 -20.11
CA ASP A 338 12.70 -19.17 -20.81
C ASP A 338 13.96 -20.07 -20.81
N SER A 339 13.85 -21.26 -20.23
CA SER A 339 14.96 -22.22 -20.14
C SER A 339 15.40 -22.79 -21.49
N ASN A 340 14.56 -22.71 -22.53
CA ASN A 340 14.87 -23.15 -23.89
C ASN A 340 15.45 -22.03 -24.76
N ARG A 341 15.29 -20.77 -24.32
CA ARG A 341 15.69 -19.56 -25.02
C ARG A 341 16.30 -18.59 -24.01
N PRO A 342 17.57 -18.75 -23.62
CA PRO A 342 18.22 -17.84 -22.68
C PRO A 342 18.22 -16.40 -23.21
N ASN A 343 18.42 -15.44 -22.30
CA ASN A 343 18.68 -14.05 -22.66
C ASN A 343 20.12 -13.92 -23.16
N ARG A 344 20.37 -13.05 -24.14
CA ARG A 344 21.66 -13.00 -24.87
C ARG A 344 22.05 -11.56 -25.17
N VAL A 345 23.35 -11.26 -25.06
CA VAL A 345 23.95 -9.98 -25.47
C VAL A 345 25.09 -10.29 -26.42
N LEU A 346 25.06 -9.73 -27.63
CA LEU A 346 26.05 -9.98 -28.68
C LEU A 346 26.76 -8.67 -29.05
N PHE A 347 28.09 -8.65 -28.99
CA PHE A 347 28.89 -7.46 -29.28
C PHE A 347 30.14 -7.81 -30.10
N GLY A 348 30.09 -7.50 -31.40
CA GLY A 348 31.10 -7.95 -32.37
C GLY A 348 31.19 -9.47 -32.42
N SER A 349 32.34 -10.02 -32.01
CA SER A 349 32.59 -11.47 -31.86
C SER A 349 31.98 -12.09 -30.61
N ASP A 350 31.66 -11.28 -29.60
CA ASP A 350 31.42 -11.77 -28.25
C ASP A 350 29.94 -12.10 -28.07
N VAL A 351 29.66 -13.22 -27.43
CA VAL A 351 28.30 -13.67 -27.09
C VAL A 351 28.25 -13.96 -25.60
N PHE A 352 27.40 -13.21 -24.90
CA PHE A 352 27.19 -13.33 -23.46
C PHE A 352 25.78 -13.85 -23.19
N GLU A 353 25.67 -14.84 -22.31
CA GLU A 353 24.40 -15.47 -21.93
C GLU A 353 24.21 -15.31 -20.41
N PRO A 354 23.75 -14.13 -19.95
CA PRO A 354 23.64 -13.83 -18.52
C PRO A 354 22.59 -14.70 -17.82
N ALA A 355 22.97 -15.31 -16.69
CA ALA A 355 22.07 -16.05 -15.81
C ALA A 355 21.17 -15.14 -14.94
N GLY A 356 21.59 -13.88 -14.75
CA GLY A 356 20.75 -12.84 -14.16
C GLY A 356 19.67 -12.36 -15.13
N TYR A 357 18.59 -11.77 -14.64
CA TYR A 357 17.56 -11.16 -15.49
C TYR A 357 16.80 -10.04 -14.76
N LEU A 358 16.07 -9.23 -15.52
CA LEU A 358 15.16 -8.21 -15.01
C LEU A 358 13.70 -8.63 -15.23
N ALA A 359 12.99 -8.91 -14.14
CA ALA A 359 11.57 -9.20 -14.15
C ALA A 359 10.77 -7.97 -14.64
N TYR A 360 9.77 -8.23 -15.47
CA TYR A 360 8.94 -7.25 -16.19
C TYR A 360 9.65 -6.49 -17.31
N SER A 361 10.84 -6.93 -17.76
CA SER A 361 11.42 -6.47 -19.02
C SER A 361 10.52 -6.84 -20.19
N ALA A 362 10.38 -5.96 -21.19
CA ALA A 362 9.75 -6.34 -22.44
C ALA A 362 10.57 -7.45 -23.14
N PRO A 363 9.94 -8.56 -23.60
CA PRO A 363 10.61 -9.56 -24.39
C PRO A 363 10.79 -9.07 -25.84
N GLY A 364 11.90 -9.40 -26.46
CA GLY A 364 12.22 -8.99 -27.82
C GLY A 364 13.70 -9.09 -28.17
N LYS A 365 14.00 -8.87 -29.45
CA LYS A 365 15.37 -8.76 -29.97
C LYS A 365 15.58 -7.39 -30.59
N VAL A 366 16.58 -6.68 -30.10
CA VAL A 366 16.90 -5.30 -30.47
C VAL A 366 18.38 -5.22 -30.84
N GLN A 367 18.69 -4.49 -31.90
CA GLN A 367 20.04 -4.11 -32.28
C GLN A 367 20.12 -2.58 -32.31
N GLY A 368 21.21 -2.01 -31.80
CA GLY A 368 21.41 -0.56 -31.75
C GLY A 368 22.80 -0.22 -31.25
N LYS A 369 23.16 1.06 -31.35
CA LYS A 369 24.48 1.56 -30.92
C LYS A 369 24.64 1.45 -29.41
N LEU A 370 25.76 0.91 -28.94
CA LEU A 370 26.09 0.85 -27.52
C LEU A 370 26.50 2.24 -27.02
N VAL A 371 25.84 2.74 -25.98
CA VAL A 371 26.07 4.06 -25.38
C VAL A 371 26.19 3.93 -23.86
N TYR A 372 27.22 4.52 -23.25
CA TYR A 372 27.44 4.43 -21.79
C TYR A 372 26.76 5.58 -21.04
N GLY A 373 25.70 5.27 -20.27
CA GLY A 373 24.79 6.23 -19.62
C GLY A 373 25.03 6.48 -18.13
N ASN A 374 26.23 6.19 -17.61
CA ASN A 374 26.55 6.29 -16.18
C ASN A 374 25.52 5.55 -15.30
N TYR A 375 24.79 6.20 -14.38
CA TYR A 375 23.75 5.55 -13.56
C TYR A 375 22.34 5.71 -14.12
N GLY A 376 22.18 6.14 -15.38
CA GLY A 376 20.86 6.29 -16.03
C GLY A 376 19.98 7.38 -15.42
N ARG A 377 20.55 8.29 -14.62
CA ARG A 377 19.82 9.43 -14.06
C ARG A 377 19.54 10.47 -15.14
N ARG A 378 18.53 11.32 -14.93
CA ARG A 378 18.12 12.31 -15.95
C ARG A 378 19.26 13.27 -16.31
N GLU A 379 20.03 13.69 -15.30
CA GLU A 379 21.25 14.48 -15.44
C GLU A 379 22.40 13.73 -16.17
N ASP A 380 22.53 12.41 -16.01
CA ASP A 380 23.55 11.62 -16.74
C ASP A 380 23.21 11.57 -18.23
N LEU A 381 21.95 11.31 -18.56
CA LEU A 381 21.48 11.24 -19.95
C LEU A 381 21.47 12.62 -20.64
N GLU A 382 21.33 13.70 -19.88
CA GLU A 382 21.47 15.08 -20.40
C GLU A 382 22.92 15.43 -20.75
N VAL A 383 23.90 15.00 -19.95
CA VAL A 383 25.33 15.16 -20.28
C VAL A 383 25.66 14.51 -21.63
N LEU A 384 25.16 13.30 -21.91
CA LEU A 384 25.34 12.64 -23.20
C LEU A 384 24.80 13.47 -24.38
N GLN A 385 23.61 14.06 -24.21
CA GLN A 385 23.01 14.91 -25.23
C GLN A 385 23.86 16.17 -25.48
N THR A 386 24.45 16.79 -24.45
CA THR A 386 25.38 17.92 -24.63
C THR A 386 26.71 17.53 -25.31
N LYS A 387 27.05 16.24 -25.33
CA LYS A 387 28.22 15.69 -26.05
C LYS A 387 27.92 15.25 -27.47
N ASN A 388 26.71 15.52 -27.97
CA ASN A 388 26.21 15.06 -29.28
C ASN A 388 26.17 13.52 -29.41
N VAL A 389 26.03 12.79 -28.30
CA VAL A 389 25.81 11.34 -28.33
C VAL A 389 24.31 11.09 -28.50
N GLU A 390 23.93 10.40 -29.57
CA GLU A 390 22.54 10.09 -29.87
C GLU A 390 22.04 8.93 -29.00
N LEU A 391 21.01 9.20 -28.19
CA LEU A 391 20.36 8.21 -27.32
C LEU A 391 19.21 7.48 -28.03
N ARG A 392 18.69 8.07 -29.09
CA ARG A 392 17.56 7.56 -29.84
C ARG A 392 17.95 6.28 -30.58
N ASP A 393 17.08 5.27 -30.52
CA ASP A 393 17.25 3.96 -31.16
C ASP A 393 18.55 3.22 -30.72
N SER A 394 19.14 3.62 -29.58
CA SER A 394 20.40 3.11 -29.02
C SER A 394 20.19 2.08 -27.91
N VAL A 395 21.27 1.43 -27.45
CA VAL A 395 21.29 0.54 -26.28
C VAL A 395 22.13 1.17 -25.18
N LEU A 396 21.51 1.49 -24.04
CA LEU A 396 22.21 2.13 -22.93
C LEU A 396 22.85 1.11 -21.99
N LEU A 397 24.15 1.24 -21.75
CA LEU A 397 24.88 0.52 -20.70
C LEU A 397 24.95 1.38 -19.44
N LEU A 398 24.37 0.89 -18.35
CA LEU A 398 24.12 1.62 -17.10
C LEU A 398 24.72 0.90 -15.89
N ARG A 399 25.29 1.66 -14.95
CA ARG A 399 25.75 1.19 -13.65
C ARG A 399 24.59 1.03 -12.69
N SER A 400 24.58 -0.09 -11.98
CA SER A 400 23.61 -0.41 -10.94
C SER A 400 23.65 0.60 -9.79
N GLY A 401 22.49 1.11 -9.38
CA GLY A 401 22.31 1.92 -8.18
C GLY A 401 22.25 3.43 -8.41
N LYS A 402 22.26 4.18 -7.30
CA LYS A 402 21.83 5.60 -7.17
C LYS A 402 20.33 5.82 -7.45
N ILE A 403 19.74 5.08 -8.38
CA ILE A 403 18.30 4.94 -8.65
C ILE A 403 17.95 3.47 -8.92
N THR A 404 16.67 3.14 -8.89
CA THR A 404 16.16 1.78 -9.16
C THR A 404 16.31 1.38 -10.63
N PHE A 405 16.30 0.06 -10.92
CA PHE A 405 16.29 -0.42 -12.30
C PHE A 405 15.04 0.04 -13.08
N ALA A 406 13.89 0.13 -12.40
CA ALA A 406 12.67 0.70 -12.98
C ALA A 406 12.86 2.18 -13.39
N GLU A 407 13.44 3.03 -12.53
CA GLU A 407 13.77 4.42 -12.89
C GLU A 407 14.82 4.51 -13.99
N GLN A 408 15.82 3.60 -14.02
CA GLN A 408 16.83 3.55 -15.08
C GLN A 408 16.22 3.24 -16.44
N VAL A 409 15.28 2.30 -16.50
CA VAL A 409 14.60 1.93 -17.76
C VAL A 409 13.55 2.98 -18.16
N ASP A 410 12.80 3.57 -17.22
CA ASP A 410 11.91 4.73 -17.48
C ASP A 410 12.68 5.90 -18.12
N ASN A 411 13.82 6.29 -17.52
CA ASN A 411 14.66 7.36 -18.05
C ASN A 411 15.23 7.03 -19.43
N ALA A 412 15.57 5.77 -19.70
CA ALA A 412 16.07 5.32 -20.99
C ALA A 412 14.97 5.35 -22.07
N GLU A 413 13.79 4.79 -21.78
CA GLU A 413 12.63 4.81 -22.70
C GLU A 413 12.19 6.25 -22.98
N ALA A 414 12.16 7.12 -21.96
CA ALA A 414 11.82 8.54 -22.10
C ALA A 414 12.84 9.36 -22.94
N LYS A 415 14.08 8.87 -23.11
CA LYS A 415 15.07 9.44 -24.04
C LYS A 415 15.09 8.74 -25.41
N GLY A 416 14.26 7.71 -25.61
CA GLY A 416 14.10 6.99 -26.87
C GLY A 416 15.12 5.88 -27.13
N ALA A 417 15.77 5.35 -26.09
CA ALA A 417 16.61 4.17 -26.22
C ALA A 417 15.76 2.92 -26.52
N SER A 418 16.31 1.97 -27.29
CA SER A 418 15.63 0.73 -27.69
C SER A 418 15.87 -0.43 -26.73
N ALA A 419 16.94 -0.42 -25.93
CA ALA A 419 17.20 -1.41 -24.89
C ALA A 419 18.15 -0.87 -23.79
N VAL A 420 18.21 -1.58 -22.66
CA VAL A 420 19.06 -1.24 -21.51
C VAL A 420 19.87 -2.46 -21.05
N LEU A 421 21.15 -2.24 -20.74
CA LEU A 421 22.05 -3.19 -20.08
C LEU A 421 22.47 -2.63 -18.72
N ILE A 422 22.24 -3.37 -17.63
CA ILE A 422 22.57 -2.92 -16.27
C ILE A 422 23.67 -3.81 -15.67
N TYR A 423 24.72 -3.21 -15.11
CA TYR A 423 25.86 -3.94 -14.53
C TYR A 423 26.33 -3.34 -13.19
N PRO A 424 26.90 -4.13 -12.27
CA PRO A 424 27.56 -3.61 -11.09
C PRO A 424 29.01 -3.20 -11.41
N ASP A 425 29.49 -2.10 -10.80
CA ASP A 425 30.83 -1.57 -11.00
C ASP A 425 31.67 -1.65 -9.69
N VAL A 426 32.95 -2.03 -9.79
CA VAL A 426 33.85 -2.22 -8.64
C VAL A 426 34.18 -0.91 -7.89
N GLN A 427 33.81 0.25 -8.43
CA GLN A 427 33.84 1.52 -7.70
C GLN A 427 32.80 1.57 -6.57
N ASP A 428 31.63 0.95 -6.78
CA ASP A 428 30.48 1.04 -5.88
C ASP A 428 30.29 -0.22 -5.01
N TYR A 429 30.78 -1.37 -5.47
CA TYR A 429 30.50 -2.67 -4.85
C TYR A 429 31.76 -3.55 -4.75
N LYS A 430 31.69 -4.57 -3.89
CA LYS A 430 32.70 -5.64 -3.80
C LYS A 430 32.00 -6.98 -4.02
N TYR A 431 32.27 -7.62 -5.15
CA TYR A 431 31.61 -8.82 -5.64
C TYR A 431 32.64 -9.74 -6.35
N ASP A 432 32.20 -10.92 -6.79
CA ASP A 432 32.92 -11.72 -7.79
C ASP A 432 32.53 -11.24 -9.21
N GLY A 433 33.48 -11.21 -10.14
CA GLY A 433 33.31 -10.61 -11.48
C GLY A 433 32.18 -11.22 -12.30
N ASP A 434 31.83 -12.48 -12.01
CA ASP A 434 30.75 -13.25 -12.65
C ASP A 434 29.49 -13.38 -11.77
N THR A 435 29.35 -12.58 -10.71
CA THR A 435 28.13 -12.53 -9.90
C THR A 435 26.94 -12.10 -10.76
N ALA A 436 25.93 -12.98 -10.85
CA ALA A 436 24.70 -12.71 -11.58
C ALA A 436 23.79 -11.74 -10.82
N LEU A 437 23.28 -10.73 -11.52
CA LEU A 437 22.43 -9.68 -10.96
C LEU A 437 20.96 -9.90 -11.35
N TYR A 438 20.06 -9.83 -10.39
CA TYR A 438 18.61 -9.97 -10.57
C TYR A 438 17.89 -8.69 -10.17
N GLY A 439 16.65 -8.49 -10.60
CA GLY A 439 15.84 -7.33 -10.20
C GLY A 439 14.51 -7.25 -10.92
N HIS A 440 13.73 -6.21 -10.65
CA HIS A 440 12.51 -5.89 -11.40
C HIS A 440 12.61 -4.49 -12.03
N VAL A 441 11.94 -4.30 -13.17
CA VAL A 441 11.87 -3.02 -13.90
C VAL A 441 10.45 -2.44 -13.98
N HIS A 442 9.51 -3.01 -13.22
CA HIS A 442 8.19 -2.42 -12.99
C HIS A 442 8.32 -1.15 -12.15
N LEU A 443 7.91 0.00 -12.70
CA LEU A 443 7.84 1.29 -12.02
C LEU A 443 6.55 1.36 -11.16
N GLY A 444 6.48 0.52 -10.13
CA GLY A 444 5.35 0.41 -9.22
C GLY A 444 5.59 -0.62 -8.11
N SER A 445 4.49 -1.13 -7.56
CA SER A 445 4.44 -2.19 -6.55
C SER A 445 3.10 -2.94 -6.68
N GLY A 446 3.01 -4.17 -6.19
CA GLY A 446 1.87 -5.07 -6.48
C GLY A 446 2.01 -5.79 -7.82
N ASP A 447 1.09 -6.71 -8.13
CA ASP A 447 1.07 -7.38 -9.44
C ASP A 447 0.82 -6.32 -10.54
N PRO A 448 1.76 -6.12 -11.49
CA PRO A 448 1.57 -5.17 -12.58
C PRO A 448 0.44 -5.53 -13.56
N TYR A 449 -0.28 -6.62 -13.35
CA TYR A 449 -1.39 -7.08 -14.17
C TYR A 449 -2.77 -6.99 -13.49
N THR A 450 -2.85 -6.58 -12.22
CA THR A 450 -4.12 -6.31 -11.49
C THR A 450 -4.15 -4.98 -10.68
N PRO A 451 -3.44 -3.91 -11.08
CA PRO A 451 -3.15 -2.75 -10.22
C PRO A 451 -4.41 -2.11 -9.58
N GLY A 452 -4.43 -2.04 -8.25
CA GLY A 452 -5.52 -1.50 -7.45
C GLY A 452 -6.61 -2.50 -7.05
N PHE A 453 -6.46 -3.79 -7.38
CA PHE A 453 -7.37 -4.88 -7.02
C PHE A 453 -6.59 -6.18 -6.74
N PRO A 454 -6.84 -6.86 -5.60
CA PRO A 454 -6.10 -8.07 -5.22
C PRO A 454 -6.20 -9.18 -6.28
N SER A 455 -5.08 -9.85 -6.53
CA SER A 455 -4.90 -10.86 -7.57
C SER A 455 -5.71 -12.15 -7.36
N PHE A 456 -6.97 -12.12 -7.79
CA PHE A 456 -7.79 -13.31 -8.02
C PHE A 456 -7.22 -14.17 -9.15
N ASN A 457 -7.69 -15.42 -9.25
CA ASN A 457 -7.30 -16.32 -10.35
C ASN A 457 -7.62 -15.68 -11.73
N HIS A 458 -6.58 -15.38 -12.51
CA HIS A 458 -6.62 -14.65 -13.79
C HIS A 458 -7.51 -15.27 -14.89
N THR A 459 -8.12 -16.43 -14.63
CA THR A 459 -9.18 -16.99 -15.49
C THR A 459 -10.49 -16.20 -15.45
N GLN A 460 -10.74 -15.41 -14.39
CA GLN A 460 -12.01 -14.71 -14.19
C GLN A 460 -12.02 -13.24 -14.66
N PHE A 461 -10.85 -12.58 -14.74
CA PHE A 461 -10.74 -11.18 -15.13
C PHE A 461 -9.57 -10.98 -16.11
N PRO A 462 -9.74 -10.21 -17.20
CA PRO A 462 -8.65 -9.94 -18.14
C PRO A 462 -7.58 -9.05 -17.48
N PRO A 463 -6.28 -9.40 -17.58
CA PRO A 463 -5.17 -8.59 -17.05
C PRO A 463 -5.21 -7.11 -17.45
N ALA A 464 -5.15 -6.23 -16.46
CA ALA A 464 -5.06 -4.79 -16.63
C ALA A 464 -3.59 -4.36 -16.51
N GLN A 465 -2.91 -4.15 -17.64
CA GLN A 465 -1.48 -3.83 -17.63
C GLN A 465 -1.19 -2.47 -16.99
N SER A 466 -0.34 -2.47 -15.96
CA SER A 466 0.15 -1.30 -15.25
C SER A 466 0.93 -0.38 -16.18
N SER A 467 0.69 0.93 -16.08
CA SER A 467 1.43 1.95 -16.84
C SER A 467 2.91 2.05 -16.45
N GLY A 468 3.33 1.40 -15.35
CA GLY A 468 4.72 1.28 -14.93
C GLY A 468 5.49 0.14 -15.60
N LEU A 469 4.90 -0.61 -16.55
CA LEU A 469 5.61 -1.63 -17.32
C LEU A 469 6.45 -0.99 -18.45
N PRO A 470 7.74 -1.30 -18.59
CA PRO A 470 8.58 -0.79 -19.67
C PRO A 470 8.25 -1.47 -21.00
N LYS A 471 8.47 -0.75 -22.10
CA LYS A 471 8.22 -1.23 -23.48
C LYS A 471 9.50 -1.69 -24.18
N ILE A 472 10.65 -1.52 -23.55
CA ILE A 472 11.98 -1.83 -24.10
C ILE A 472 12.63 -3.00 -23.35
N PRO A 473 13.40 -3.88 -24.04
CA PRO A 473 14.19 -4.90 -23.38
C PRO A 473 15.22 -4.32 -22.42
N ALA A 474 15.28 -4.88 -21.22
CA ALA A 474 16.24 -4.52 -20.18
C ALA A 474 16.87 -5.82 -19.62
N GLN A 475 18.19 -5.88 -19.59
CA GLN A 475 18.93 -7.08 -19.19
C GLN A 475 20.08 -6.74 -18.25
N THR A 476 20.28 -7.54 -17.21
CA THR A 476 21.44 -7.46 -16.32
C THR A 476 22.62 -8.25 -16.87
N ILE A 477 23.84 -7.74 -16.69
CA ILE A 477 25.07 -8.43 -17.09
C ILE A 477 26.09 -8.42 -15.95
N THR A 478 27.00 -9.40 -15.95
CA THR A 478 28.06 -9.46 -14.93
C THR A 478 29.10 -8.35 -15.15
N ALA A 479 29.90 -8.09 -14.13
CA ALA A 479 30.96 -7.09 -14.22
C ALA A 479 32.03 -7.44 -15.27
N ASN A 480 32.33 -8.73 -15.43
CA ASN A 480 33.24 -9.22 -16.46
C ASN A 480 32.68 -8.96 -17.87
N MET A 481 31.39 -9.23 -18.10
CA MET A 481 30.70 -8.91 -19.36
C MET A 481 30.75 -7.39 -19.63
N ALA A 482 30.42 -6.56 -18.65
CA ALA A 482 30.42 -5.11 -18.81
C ALA A 482 31.82 -4.54 -19.07
N SER A 483 32.86 -5.10 -18.43
CA SER A 483 34.26 -4.74 -18.68
C SER A 483 34.68 -5.07 -20.12
N ALA A 484 34.24 -6.20 -20.68
CA ALA A 484 34.50 -6.54 -22.09
C ALA A 484 33.81 -5.56 -23.06
N LEU A 485 32.56 -5.15 -22.77
CA LEU A 485 31.86 -4.11 -23.54
C LEU A 485 32.60 -2.76 -23.45
N LEU A 486 32.94 -2.29 -22.25
CA LEU A 486 33.57 -0.98 -22.02
C LEU A 486 35.03 -0.86 -22.52
N GLN A 487 35.70 -1.98 -22.76
CA GLN A 487 37.00 -2.01 -23.45
C GLN A 487 36.86 -1.78 -24.97
N LYS A 488 35.71 -2.12 -25.55
CA LYS A 488 35.45 -2.11 -27.01
C LYS A 488 34.49 -0.98 -27.47
N ILE A 489 33.72 -0.36 -26.58
CA ILE A 489 32.61 0.58 -26.84
C ILE A 489 32.89 1.75 -27.81
N GLY A 490 34.14 2.23 -27.91
CA GLY A 490 34.49 3.37 -28.76
C GLY A 490 33.82 4.69 -28.35
N GLY A 491 33.75 5.65 -29.28
CA GLY A 491 33.11 6.95 -29.05
C GLY A 491 33.97 7.98 -28.28
N PRO A 492 33.39 9.16 -27.95
CA PRO A 492 34.11 10.23 -27.25
C PRO A 492 34.36 9.89 -25.77
N GLU A 493 35.36 10.53 -25.17
CA GLU A 493 35.68 10.37 -23.75
C GLU A 493 34.78 11.22 -22.85
N SER A 494 34.46 10.71 -21.66
CA SER A 494 33.73 11.47 -20.63
C SER A 494 34.61 12.57 -20.03
N ASP A 495 34.03 13.74 -19.72
CA ASP A 495 34.81 14.82 -19.10
C ASP A 495 35.45 14.41 -17.77
N ALA A 496 36.68 14.86 -17.53
CA ALA A 496 37.36 14.69 -16.26
C ALA A 496 36.55 15.34 -15.13
N GLY A 497 36.14 14.54 -14.13
CA GLY A 497 35.30 14.99 -13.02
C GLY A 497 33.79 14.84 -13.23
N SER A 498 33.32 14.40 -14.41
CA SER A 498 31.88 14.13 -14.68
C SER A 498 31.24 13.03 -13.83
N GLY A 499 32.05 12.24 -13.10
CA GLY A 499 31.58 11.09 -12.33
C GLY A 499 31.29 9.83 -13.16
N PHE A 500 31.42 9.88 -14.50
CA PHE A 500 31.19 8.74 -15.40
C PHE A 500 32.23 7.61 -15.25
N ARG A 501 33.48 7.94 -14.87
CA ARG A 501 34.55 6.96 -14.71
C ARG A 501 34.33 6.06 -13.49
N GLY A 502 34.08 4.77 -13.74
CA GLY A 502 34.01 3.71 -12.73
C GLY A 502 35.38 3.14 -12.34
N GLY A 503 35.36 1.92 -11.80
CA GLY A 503 36.51 1.27 -11.17
C GLY A 503 37.28 0.24 -12.01
N PHE A 504 36.79 -0.16 -13.20
CA PHE A 504 37.50 -1.11 -14.06
C PHE A 504 38.78 -0.50 -14.62
N ALA A 505 39.94 -1.02 -14.16
CA ALA A 505 41.25 -0.46 -14.52
C ALA A 505 41.60 -0.58 -16.02
N SER A 506 41.02 -1.55 -16.74
CA SER A 506 41.21 -1.75 -18.18
C SER A 506 40.24 -0.95 -19.07
N ALA A 507 39.20 -0.34 -18.49
CA ALA A 507 38.16 0.37 -19.25
C ALA A 507 38.46 1.87 -19.36
N SER A 508 38.23 2.44 -20.54
CA SER A 508 38.36 3.89 -20.79
C SER A 508 37.07 4.68 -20.47
N TYR A 509 35.95 4.00 -20.20
CA TYR A 509 34.64 4.61 -19.91
C TYR A 509 34.20 5.66 -20.94
N ARG A 510 34.52 5.41 -22.23
CA ARG A 510 34.04 6.22 -23.36
C ARG A 510 32.52 6.09 -23.51
N LEU A 511 31.91 7.12 -24.08
CA LEU A 511 30.45 7.30 -24.12
C LEU A 511 29.77 6.46 -25.20
N GLY A 512 30.51 5.88 -26.16
CA GLY A 512 29.97 5.03 -27.23
C GLY A 512 29.31 5.81 -28.37
N GLY A 513 28.24 5.24 -28.94
CA GLY A 513 27.55 5.77 -30.12
C GLY A 513 28.17 5.39 -31.47
N VAL A 514 29.14 4.47 -31.47
CA VAL A 514 29.85 3.98 -32.66
C VAL A 514 29.51 2.52 -32.94
N GLU A 515 29.92 1.61 -32.05
CA GLU A 515 29.72 0.16 -32.20
C GLU A 515 28.28 -0.27 -31.91
N GLU A 516 27.79 -1.31 -32.59
CA GLU A 516 26.46 -1.88 -32.38
C GLU A 516 26.49 -3.11 -31.47
N VAL A 517 25.49 -3.20 -30.59
CA VAL A 517 25.20 -4.35 -29.73
C VAL A 517 23.81 -4.90 -30.07
N THR A 518 23.65 -6.22 -29.97
CA THR A 518 22.33 -6.88 -30.02
C THR A 518 21.97 -7.37 -28.63
N VAL A 519 20.76 -7.05 -28.17
CA VAL A 519 20.18 -7.54 -26.91
C VAL A 519 18.95 -8.37 -27.24
N GLU A 520 18.89 -9.58 -26.69
CA GLU A 520 17.78 -10.52 -26.86
C GLU A 520 17.26 -10.92 -25.47
N VAL A 521 16.03 -10.52 -25.15
CA VAL A 521 15.35 -10.89 -23.89
C VAL A 521 14.16 -11.79 -24.23
N ASN A 522 14.16 -12.96 -23.61
CA ASN A 522 13.24 -14.07 -23.83
C ASN A 522 12.45 -14.41 -22.53
N ASN A 523 12.25 -13.43 -21.65
CA ASN A 523 11.48 -13.61 -20.43
C ASN A 523 9.99 -13.90 -20.72
N SER A 524 9.39 -14.81 -19.95
CA SER A 524 8.00 -15.24 -20.06
C SER A 524 7.19 -14.95 -18.79
N LEU A 525 5.89 -14.74 -18.92
CA LEU A 525 4.98 -14.58 -17.77
C LEU A 525 4.49 -15.94 -17.28
N VAL A 526 4.50 -16.14 -15.97
CA VAL A 526 4.13 -17.40 -15.30
C VAL A 526 3.15 -17.09 -14.18
N ASN A 527 1.89 -17.49 -14.37
CA ASN A 527 0.88 -17.49 -13.30
C ASN A 527 1.41 -18.31 -12.12
N THR A 528 1.74 -17.64 -11.03
CA THR A 528 2.41 -18.21 -9.86
C THR A 528 1.51 -18.01 -8.64
N LYS A 529 1.23 -19.08 -7.89
CA LYS A 529 0.57 -18.96 -6.59
C LYS A 529 1.59 -18.52 -5.55
N ILE A 530 1.33 -17.41 -4.87
CA ILE A 530 2.11 -16.92 -3.74
C ILE A 530 1.33 -17.10 -2.43
N ARG A 531 2.05 -17.27 -1.32
CA ARG A 531 1.45 -17.48 0.01
C ARG A 531 2.05 -16.52 1.02
N ASN A 532 1.25 -15.58 1.49
CA ASN A 532 1.52 -14.81 2.69
C ASN A 532 1.14 -15.66 3.91
N VAL A 533 1.88 -15.49 5.00
CA VAL A 533 1.63 -16.20 6.27
C VAL A 533 1.57 -15.20 7.40
N PHE A 534 0.55 -15.31 8.24
CA PHE A 534 0.30 -14.40 9.34
C PHE A 534 0.18 -15.16 10.66
N GLY A 535 0.54 -14.51 11.76
CA GLY A 535 0.21 -14.92 13.12
C GLY A 535 -0.08 -13.70 13.99
N VAL A 536 -1.05 -13.80 14.91
CA VAL A 536 -1.44 -12.68 15.77
C VAL A 536 -1.31 -13.02 17.25
N ILE A 537 -0.79 -12.05 18.01
CA ILE A 537 -0.92 -11.97 19.47
C ILE A 537 -1.98 -10.89 19.76
N LYS A 538 -3.16 -11.31 20.26
CA LYS A 538 -4.32 -10.44 20.48
C LYS A 538 -4.06 -9.43 21.62
N GLY A 539 -4.44 -8.16 21.38
CA GLY A 539 -4.35 -7.08 22.36
C GLY A 539 -5.43 -7.16 23.44
N VAL A 540 -5.13 -6.67 24.65
CA VAL A 540 -6.00 -6.83 25.83
C VAL A 540 -7.03 -5.69 25.99
N THR A 541 -6.81 -4.52 25.37
CA THR A 541 -7.75 -3.37 25.47
C THR A 541 -8.25 -2.91 24.11
N ASP A 542 -7.36 -2.88 23.12
CA ASP A 542 -7.59 -2.39 21.77
C ASP A 542 -7.33 -3.55 20.77
N PRO A 543 -8.01 -4.71 20.84
CA PRO A 543 -7.70 -5.90 20.03
C PRO A 543 -7.89 -5.69 18.52
N ASP A 544 -8.74 -4.73 18.13
CA ASP A 544 -9.03 -4.33 16.76
C ASP A 544 -7.96 -3.41 16.14
N ARG A 545 -6.94 -3.02 16.93
CA ARG A 545 -5.85 -2.15 16.50
C ARG A 545 -4.54 -2.93 16.43
N TYR A 546 -3.85 -2.82 15.29
CA TYR A 546 -2.70 -3.65 14.95
C TYR A 546 -1.42 -2.83 14.77
N VAL A 547 -0.32 -3.30 15.38
CA VAL A 547 1.01 -3.14 14.78
C VAL A 547 1.20 -4.32 13.82
N VAL A 548 1.67 -4.06 12.61
CA VAL A 548 2.09 -5.13 11.68
C VAL A 548 3.62 -5.11 11.58
N LEU A 549 4.25 -6.24 11.89
CA LEU A 549 5.67 -6.49 11.64
C LEU A 549 5.77 -7.41 10.42
N GLY A 550 6.41 -6.96 9.35
CA GLY A 550 6.52 -7.69 8.09
C GLY A 550 7.94 -8.12 7.76
N ALA A 551 8.10 -9.34 7.22
CA ALA A 551 9.36 -9.83 6.67
C ALA A 551 9.17 -10.50 5.31
N GLN A 552 9.93 -10.07 4.30
CA GLN A 552 10.10 -10.77 3.03
C GLN A 552 10.75 -12.15 3.28
N ARG A 553 10.19 -13.19 2.63
CA ARG A 553 10.64 -14.58 2.74
C ARG A 553 11.27 -15.12 1.47
N ASP A 554 10.76 -14.71 0.30
CA ASP A 554 11.30 -15.07 -0.99
C ASP A 554 12.59 -14.28 -1.32
N ALA A 555 13.36 -14.77 -2.29
CA ALA A 555 14.55 -14.11 -2.83
C ALA A 555 14.97 -14.78 -4.14
N TRP A 556 15.68 -14.06 -5.01
CA TRP A 556 16.51 -14.71 -6.03
C TRP A 556 17.73 -15.36 -5.37
N GLY A 557 18.03 -16.60 -5.74
CA GLY A 557 19.12 -17.38 -5.13
C GLY A 557 18.90 -17.64 -3.63
N ARG A 558 19.99 -17.58 -2.85
CA ARG A 558 19.99 -17.95 -1.42
C ARG A 558 19.31 -16.92 -0.51
N GLY A 559 19.34 -15.63 -0.84
CA GLY A 559 18.64 -14.58 -0.10
C GLY A 559 19.00 -14.44 1.39
N TYR A 560 20.27 -14.60 1.77
CA TYR A 560 20.64 -14.67 3.19
C TYR A 560 20.38 -13.35 3.93
N ALA A 561 21.06 -12.26 3.53
CA ALA A 561 20.87 -10.94 4.14
C ALA A 561 19.48 -10.36 3.88
N ARG A 562 18.96 -10.53 2.65
CA ARG A 562 17.68 -9.95 2.20
C ARG A 562 16.47 -10.53 2.93
N ALA A 563 16.33 -11.86 2.97
CA ALA A 563 15.12 -12.54 3.44
C ALA A 563 15.34 -13.46 4.66
N THR A 564 16.47 -14.17 4.74
CA THR A 564 16.71 -15.15 5.84
C THR A 564 16.80 -14.46 7.19
N VAL A 565 17.56 -13.36 7.27
CA VAL A 565 17.68 -12.56 8.50
C VAL A 565 16.33 -12.00 8.92
N GLY A 566 15.57 -11.39 7.99
CA GLY A 566 14.25 -10.81 8.29
C GLY A 566 13.24 -11.84 8.77
N THR A 567 13.10 -12.95 8.05
CA THR A 567 12.21 -14.07 8.43
C THR A 567 12.60 -14.67 9.78
N SER A 568 13.90 -14.81 10.07
CA SER A 568 14.38 -15.32 11.36
C SER A 568 14.07 -14.36 12.51
N VAL A 569 14.22 -13.04 12.29
CA VAL A 569 13.86 -12.01 13.29
C VAL A 569 12.34 -11.94 13.50
N LEU A 570 11.53 -12.12 12.46
CA LEU A 570 10.07 -12.20 12.59
C LEU A 570 9.65 -13.34 13.53
N VAL A 571 10.23 -14.54 13.35
CA VAL A 571 9.91 -15.73 14.15
C VAL A 571 10.44 -15.61 15.58
N GLU A 572 11.68 -15.11 15.78
CA GLU A 572 12.22 -14.91 17.13
C GLU A 572 11.49 -13.82 17.92
N LEU A 573 11.04 -12.74 17.26
CA LEU A 573 10.18 -11.73 17.90
C LEU A 573 8.80 -12.31 18.26
N ALA A 574 8.19 -13.10 17.37
CA ALA A 574 6.92 -13.77 17.66
C ALA A 574 7.05 -14.71 18.87
N ARG A 575 8.13 -15.51 18.93
CA ARG A 575 8.44 -16.39 20.06
C ARG A 575 8.63 -15.57 21.34
N ALA A 576 9.60 -14.66 21.36
CA ALA A 576 9.95 -13.90 22.56
C ALA A 576 8.76 -13.12 23.14
N VAL A 577 7.89 -12.56 22.29
CA VAL A 577 6.68 -11.86 22.76
C VAL A 577 5.58 -12.83 23.20
N SER A 578 5.42 -13.98 22.56
CA SER A 578 4.48 -15.03 23.02
C SER A 578 4.90 -15.57 24.40
N ASP A 579 6.19 -15.89 24.59
CA ASP A 579 6.78 -16.30 25.86
C ASP A 579 6.50 -15.24 26.95
N MET A 580 6.74 -13.97 26.66
CA MET A 580 6.45 -12.86 27.60
C MET A 580 4.97 -12.75 27.96
N VAL A 581 4.04 -13.04 27.04
CA VAL A 581 2.60 -13.02 27.30
C VAL A 581 2.18 -14.22 28.16
N LYS A 582 2.73 -15.41 27.92
CA LYS A 582 2.38 -16.63 28.64
C LYS A 582 3.00 -16.69 30.04
N GLU A 583 4.31 -16.41 30.14
CA GLU A 583 5.12 -16.63 31.32
C GLU A 583 5.25 -15.37 32.18
N ASP A 584 5.62 -14.24 31.58
CA ASP A 584 6.07 -13.04 32.32
C ASP A 584 4.95 -12.02 32.60
N ARG A 585 3.69 -12.38 32.32
CA ARG A 585 2.48 -11.55 32.47
C ARG A 585 2.48 -10.29 31.59
N PHE A 586 3.19 -10.27 30.45
CA PHE A 586 3.05 -9.18 29.49
C PHE A 586 1.63 -9.14 28.90
N ARG A 587 1.04 -7.95 28.81
CA ARG A 587 -0.34 -7.74 28.34
C ARG A 587 -0.31 -6.60 27.31
N PRO A 588 -0.05 -6.88 26.02
CA PRO A 588 0.01 -5.84 25.00
C PRO A 588 -1.34 -5.16 24.88
N LYS A 589 -1.39 -3.82 24.90
CA LYS A 589 -2.66 -3.08 24.81
C LYS A 589 -3.37 -3.34 23.48
N ARG A 590 -2.58 -3.42 22.41
CA ARG A 590 -2.98 -3.58 21.00
C ARG A 590 -2.47 -4.90 20.45
N SER A 591 -3.14 -5.41 19.43
CA SER A 591 -2.74 -6.63 18.76
C SER A 591 -1.43 -6.44 17.99
N LEU A 592 -0.64 -7.51 17.94
CA LEU A 592 0.61 -7.57 17.16
C LEU A 592 0.42 -8.63 16.07
N VAL A 593 0.54 -8.21 14.81
CA VAL A 593 0.48 -9.06 13.62
C VAL A 593 1.91 -9.30 13.14
N PHE A 594 2.29 -10.56 12.97
CA PHE A 594 3.55 -10.97 12.36
C PHE A 594 3.24 -11.51 10.97
N ALA A 595 3.80 -10.90 9.93
CA ALA A 595 3.50 -11.18 8.53
C ALA A 595 4.75 -11.61 7.76
N SER A 596 4.69 -12.76 7.09
CA SER A 596 5.74 -13.27 6.21
C SER A 596 5.28 -13.17 4.76
N TRP A 597 5.87 -12.23 4.03
CA TRP A 597 5.50 -11.86 2.66
C TRP A 597 6.19 -12.73 1.61
N SER A 598 5.52 -12.90 0.47
CA SER A 598 6.01 -13.59 -0.72
C SER A 598 6.02 -12.63 -1.93
N ALA A 599 6.84 -12.93 -2.94
CA ALA A 599 7.09 -12.07 -4.10
C ALA A 599 7.52 -10.62 -3.75
N GLY A 600 8.33 -10.46 -2.70
CA GLY A 600 8.95 -9.19 -2.34
C GLY A 600 9.92 -8.69 -3.42
N GLU A 601 10.74 -9.58 -3.96
CA GLU A 601 11.69 -9.28 -5.05
C GLU A 601 11.03 -8.71 -6.32
N TYR A 602 9.76 -9.02 -6.54
CA TYR A 602 9.00 -8.63 -7.74
C TYR A 602 8.27 -7.29 -7.57
N GLY A 603 8.58 -6.52 -6.53
CA GLY A 603 7.95 -5.21 -6.25
C GLY A 603 6.97 -5.26 -5.06
N ASN A 604 7.35 -5.93 -3.96
CA ASN A 604 6.55 -6.05 -2.74
C ASN A 604 5.14 -6.63 -2.97
N ILE A 605 5.00 -7.59 -3.89
CA ILE A 605 3.69 -8.04 -4.40
C ILE A 605 2.80 -8.58 -3.27
N GLY A 606 3.24 -9.60 -2.54
CA GLY A 606 2.40 -10.22 -1.49
C GLY A 606 1.93 -9.25 -0.40
N ALA A 607 2.73 -8.23 -0.07
CA ALA A 607 2.30 -7.16 0.83
C ALA A 607 1.25 -6.25 0.19
N THR A 608 1.42 -5.91 -1.09
CA THR A 608 0.55 -4.99 -1.82
C THR A 608 -0.81 -5.60 -2.14
N GLU A 609 -0.88 -6.85 -2.61
CA GLU A 609 -2.17 -7.55 -2.83
C GLU A 609 -3.01 -7.59 -1.55
N TRP A 610 -2.36 -7.76 -0.39
CA TRP A 610 -3.02 -7.71 0.91
C TRP A 610 -3.52 -6.29 1.26
N LEU A 611 -2.72 -5.25 1.01
CA LEU A 611 -3.16 -3.85 1.18
C LEU A 611 -4.34 -3.50 0.25
N GLU A 612 -4.34 -3.96 -0.99
CA GLU A 612 -5.42 -3.73 -1.96
C GLU A 612 -6.72 -4.41 -1.52
N GLY A 613 -6.64 -5.66 -1.03
CA GLY A 613 -7.79 -6.39 -0.49
C GLY A 613 -8.50 -5.71 0.70
N TYR A 614 -7.77 -4.91 1.50
CA TYR A 614 -8.29 -4.22 2.68
C TYR A 614 -8.30 -2.68 2.57
N MET A 615 -8.04 -2.10 1.40
CA MET A 615 -7.81 -0.65 1.20
C MET A 615 -8.90 0.26 1.81
N SER A 616 -10.16 -0.17 1.86
CA SER A 616 -11.27 0.63 2.39
C SER A 616 -11.38 0.66 3.93
N SER A 617 -10.64 -0.18 4.64
CA SER A 617 -10.78 -0.41 6.08
C SER A 617 -9.46 -0.51 6.87
N ILE A 618 -8.34 -0.79 6.19
CA ILE A 618 -7.05 -1.08 6.83
C ILE A 618 -6.48 0.11 7.62
N ASP A 619 -6.70 1.33 7.13
CA ASP A 619 -6.37 2.61 7.77
C ASP A 619 -6.98 2.77 9.18
N LYS A 620 -8.14 2.16 9.42
CA LYS A 620 -8.82 2.22 10.72
C LYS A 620 -8.27 1.20 11.72
N SER A 621 -7.58 0.16 11.26
CA SER A 621 -7.16 -0.96 12.10
C SER A 621 -5.65 -1.05 12.27
N VAL A 622 -4.86 -0.96 11.19
CA VAL A 622 -3.40 -0.94 11.25
C VAL A 622 -2.92 0.49 11.51
N PHE A 623 -2.29 0.72 12.66
CA PHE A 623 -1.81 2.06 13.03
C PHE A 623 -0.31 2.26 12.78
N THR A 624 0.47 1.19 12.60
CA THR A 624 1.90 1.26 12.23
C THR A 624 2.35 -0.04 11.55
N TYR A 625 3.20 0.09 10.53
CA TYR A 625 3.95 -1.02 9.93
C TYR A 625 5.45 -0.91 10.23
N ILE A 626 6.08 -2.05 10.50
CA ILE A 626 7.53 -2.19 10.72
C ILE A 626 8.05 -3.24 9.75
N SER A 627 8.89 -2.87 8.80
CA SER A 627 9.59 -3.83 7.95
C SER A 627 10.82 -4.39 8.67
N LEU A 628 11.07 -5.68 8.45
CA LEU A 628 12.21 -6.47 8.93
C LEU A 628 13.09 -6.95 7.75
N ASP A 629 12.93 -6.37 6.56
CA ASP A 629 13.62 -6.82 5.34
C ASP A 629 15.04 -6.23 5.30
N GLY A 630 16.04 -7.05 4.96
CA GLY A 630 17.43 -6.57 4.89
C GLY A 630 17.93 -5.91 6.18
N LEU A 631 17.50 -6.36 7.37
CA LEU A 631 17.87 -5.75 8.66
C LEU A 631 19.39 -5.61 8.90
N VAL A 632 20.18 -6.53 8.35
CA VAL A 632 21.64 -6.59 8.56
C VAL A 632 22.35 -6.78 7.21
N MET A 633 22.76 -5.66 6.61
CA MET A 633 23.52 -5.61 5.34
C MET A 633 24.98 -5.17 5.57
N GLY A 634 25.35 -4.84 6.81
CA GLY A 634 26.70 -4.44 7.21
C GLY A 634 26.81 -4.16 8.71
N ARG A 635 27.86 -3.44 9.12
CA ARG A 635 28.13 -3.13 10.54
C ARG A 635 28.74 -1.74 10.75
N GLY A 636 28.34 -1.07 11.83
CA GLY A 636 28.93 0.20 12.28
C GLY A 636 28.22 1.47 11.79
N SER A 637 27.07 1.34 11.12
CA SER A 637 26.11 2.42 10.91
C SER A 637 24.69 1.86 10.93
N LEU A 638 23.70 2.72 11.15
CA LEU A 638 22.28 2.43 11.04
C LEU A 638 21.65 3.44 10.08
N MET A 639 20.72 2.96 9.27
CA MET A 639 19.94 3.75 8.32
C MET A 639 18.46 3.43 8.50
N VAL A 640 17.59 4.45 8.40
CA VAL A 640 16.15 4.32 8.66
C VAL A 640 15.38 5.13 7.63
N SER A 641 14.38 4.52 6.98
CA SER A 641 13.32 5.27 6.28
C SER A 641 12.06 5.22 7.13
N ALA A 642 11.45 6.36 7.44
CA ALA A 642 10.28 6.39 8.31
C ALA A 642 9.30 7.52 7.95
N SER A 643 8.04 7.33 8.32
CA SER A 643 7.10 8.44 8.48
C SER A 643 7.60 9.39 9.60
N PRO A 644 7.53 10.72 9.43
CA PRO A 644 7.91 11.69 10.47
C PRO A 644 7.21 11.49 11.82
N LEU A 645 6.04 10.84 11.83
CA LEU A 645 5.30 10.45 13.03
C LEU A 645 6.06 9.45 13.93
N LEU A 646 7.09 8.79 13.41
CA LEU A 646 7.88 7.77 14.11
C LEU A 646 9.31 8.24 14.47
N TYR A 647 9.75 9.44 14.07
CA TYR A 647 11.13 9.89 14.28
C TYR A 647 11.53 9.93 15.75
N SER A 648 10.66 10.41 16.65
CA SER A 648 10.90 10.45 18.09
C SER A 648 10.91 9.06 18.74
N LEU A 649 10.19 8.09 18.17
CA LEU A 649 10.24 6.68 18.58
C LEU A 649 11.57 6.05 18.17
N VAL A 650 12.03 6.30 16.94
CA VAL A 650 13.34 5.86 16.43
C VAL A 650 14.46 6.42 17.31
N GLU A 651 14.48 7.74 17.56
CA GLU A 651 15.46 8.42 18.42
C GLU A 651 15.49 7.83 19.84
N THR A 652 14.31 7.72 20.48
CA THR A 652 14.17 7.18 21.84
C THR A 652 14.58 5.71 21.93
N THR A 653 14.45 4.95 20.84
CA THR A 653 14.87 3.54 20.77
C THR A 653 16.38 3.42 20.58
N MET A 654 16.99 4.21 19.69
CA MET A 654 18.45 4.23 19.51
C MET A 654 19.20 4.59 20.81
N LYS A 655 18.63 5.50 21.62
CA LYS A 655 19.17 5.89 22.94
C LYS A 655 19.01 4.82 24.04
N LYS A 656 18.35 3.69 23.75
CA LYS A 656 18.12 2.57 24.69
C LYS A 656 18.78 1.26 24.24
N VAL A 657 18.87 1.02 22.93
CA VAL A 657 19.53 -0.17 22.36
C VAL A 657 21.05 0.00 22.42
N LYS A 658 21.75 -1.02 22.94
CA LYS A 658 23.22 -1.03 23.00
C LYS A 658 23.84 -1.18 21.61
N SER A 659 24.98 -0.54 21.37
CA SER A 659 25.73 -0.69 20.12
C SER A 659 26.22 -2.14 19.94
N PRO A 660 26.04 -2.78 18.76
CA PRO A 660 26.60 -4.10 18.48
C PRO A 660 28.14 -4.08 18.38
N LEU A 661 28.77 -2.90 18.39
CA LEU A 661 30.23 -2.74 18.47
C LEU A 661 30.76 -2.62 19.91
N GLY A 662 29.89 -2.72 20.93
CA GLY A 662 30.28 -2.92 22.33
C GLY A 662 30.43 -1.65 23.18
N SER A 663 30.73 -0.50 22.59
CA SER A 663 30.75 0.80 23.29
C SER A 663 29.47 1.60 23.02
N GLY A 664 28.78 2.02 24.09
CA GLY A 664 27.66 2.96 24.01
C GLY A 664 26.36 2.38 23.46
N THR A 665 25.44 3.28 23.11
CA THR A 665 24.15 3.00 22.47
C THR A 665 24.24 3.04 20.94
N VAL A 666 23.16 2.65 20.26
CA VAL A 666 23.04 2.82 18.80
C VAL A 666 23.00 4.31 18.41
N TYR A 667 22.51 5.19 19.28
CA TYR A 667 22.55 6.66 19.08
C TYR A 667 24.00 7.19 19.08
N ASP A 668 24.82 6.70 20.01
CA ASP A 668 26.24 7.06 20.14
C ASP A 668 27.02 6.60 18.90
N MET A 669 26.72 5.40 18.40
CA MET A 669 27.33 4.80 17.20
C MET A 669 27.12 5.63 15.92
N VAL A 670 25.99 6.35 15.80
CA VAL A 670 25.64 7.12 14.59
C VAL A 670 26.00 8.60 14.67
N GLY A 671 26.57 9.06 15.79
CA GLY A 671 26.99 10.46 16.00
C GLY A 671 25.87 11.35 16.54
N GLU A 672 25.95 11.64 17.84
CA GLU A 672 24.88 12.28 18.64
C GLU A 672 24.33 13.61 18.09
N SER A 673 25.18 14.42 17.46
CA SER A 673 24.91 15.82 17.12
C SER A 673 24.27 16.04 15.74
N ASN A 674 24.22 15.00 14.89
CA ASN A 674 23.63 15.08 13.56
C ASN A 674 22.98 13.75 13.12
N TRP A 675 22.39 13.04 14.09
CA TRP A 675 21.85 11.69 13.88
C TRP A 675 20.80 11.65 12.76
N GLU A 676 19.98 12.69 12.60
CA GLU A 676 18.94 12.77 11.57
C GLU A 676 19.54 12.65 10.16
N ALA A 677 20.54 13.47 9.82
CA ALA A 677 21.18 13.41 8.50
C ALA A 677 21.94 12.09 8.27
N ASN A 678 22.58 11.57 9.32
CA ASN A 678 23.35 10.34 9.25
C ASN A 678 22.42 9.13 9.04
N VAL A 679 21.36 9.01 9.82
CA VAL A 679 20.46 7.83 9.88
C VAL A 679 19.28 7.96 8.92
N LEU A 680 18.49 9.03 9.01
CA LEU A 680 17.21 9.14 8.29
C LEU A 680 17.43 9.29 6.78
N LYS A 681 16.60 8.60 6.00
CA LYS A 681 16.54 8.72 4.54
C LYS A 681 15.08 8.86 4.09
N PRO A 682 14.80 9.59 2.99
CA PRO A 682 13.46 9.59 2.39
C PRO A 682 13.10 8.18 1.94
N MET A 683 11.88 7.73 2.28
CA MET A 683 11.36 6.44 1.84
C MET A 683 11.09 6.46 0.33
N THR A 684 11.80 5.63 -0.41
CA THR A 684 11.70 5.51 -1.88
C THR A 684 10.85 4.30 -2.28
N MET A 685 10.44 4.19 -3.55
CA MET A 685 9.44 3.20 -4.00
C MET A 685 9.89 1.73 -3.85
N ASP A 686 11.20 1.52 -3.82
CA ASP A 686 11.93 0.29 -3.57
C ASP A 686 12.09 -0.05 -2.07
N ASP A 687 11.63 0.81 -1.17
CA ASP A 687 11.60 0.56 0.26
C ASP A 687 10.43 -0.38 0.62
N PRO A 688 10.65 -1.45 1.40
CA PRO A 688 9.63 -2.43 1.76
C PRO A 688 8.48 -1.87 2.61
N ALA A 689 8.64 -0.68 3.20
CA ALA A 689 7.59 0.04 3.92
C ALA A 689 6.86 1.08 3.05
N TYR A 690 7.29 1.33 1.80
CA TYR A 690 6.77 2.40 0.95
C TYR A 690 5.26 2.27 0.69
N THR A 691 4.80 1.09 0.26
CA THR A 691 3.41 0.88 -0.16
C THR A 691 2.44 1.12 1.00
N PHE A 692 2.80 0.73 2.23
CA PHE A 692 2.01 0.99 3.43
C PHE A 692 1.78 2.50 3.67
N VAL A 693 2.80 3.34 3.45
CA VAL A 693 2.69 4.80 3.56
C VAL A 693 1.98 5.42 2.36
N ALA A 694 2.44 5.11 1.14
CA ALA A 694 2.08 5.82 -0.08
C ALA A 694 0.70 5.42 -0.64
N PHE A 695 0.29 4.16 -0.45
CA PHE A 695 -0.99 3.64 -0.91
C PHE A 695 -2.03 3.63 0.22
N SER A 696 -1.68 3.12 1.41
CA SER A 696 -2.63 2.94 2.52
C SER A 696 -2.59 4.02 3.61
N GLY A 697 -1.66 4.98 3.54
CA GLY A 697 -1.54 6.07 4.53
C GLY A 697 -1.06 5.64 5.93
N ILE A 698 -0.58 4.41 6.08
CA ILE A 698 -0.15 3.82 7.36
C ILE A 698 1.23 4.38 7.73
N PRO A 699 1.42 4.99 8.92
CA PRO A 699 2.74 5.39 9.39
C PRO A 699 3.67 4.19 9.47
N SER A 700 4.77 4.19 8.72
CA SER A 700 5.62 3.00 8.57
C SER A 700 7.10 3.30 8.75
N VAL A 701 7.88 2.28 9.08
CA VAL A 701 9.33 2.34 9.24
C VAL A 701 10.04 1.09 8.68
N SER A 702 11.14 1.32 7.98
CA SER A 702 12.16 0.34 7.61
C SER A 702 13.49 0.75 8.25
N PHE A 703 14.35 -0.21 8.60
CA PHE A 703 15.67 0.10 9.18
C PHE A 703 16.69 -0.98 8.89
N HIS A 704 17.94 -0.57 8.69
CA HIS A 704 19.02 -1.47 8.27
C HIS A 704 20.35 -1.12 8.93
N PHE A 705 20.97 -2.10 9.57
CA PHE A 705 22.38 -2.03 9.94
C PHE A 705 23.24 -2.18 8.69
N ILE A 706 24.08 -1.16 8.44
CA ILE A 706 24.93 -1.05 7.24
C ILE A 706 26.37 -0.75 7.63
N SER A 707 27.27 -0.95 6.67
CA SER A 707 28.65 -0.48 6.77
C SER A 707 28.71 1.03 6.47
N PRO A 708 29.56 1.82 7.17
CA PRO A 708 29.77 3.23 6.86
C PRO A 708 30.09 3.46 5.37
N ASN A 709 29.61 4.59 4.85
CA ASN A 709 29.73 5.01 3.44
C ASN A 709 28.99 4.14 2.39
N VAL A 710 28.17 3.18 2.80
CA VAL A 710 27.27 2.43 1.88
C VAL A 710 25.85 2.99 1.98
N SER A 711 25.15 3.10 0.84
CA SER A 711 23.82 3.70 0.72
C SER A 711 22.73 2.67 0.42
N LEU A 712 21.48 2.92 0.82
CA LEU A 712 20.31 2.07 0.49
C LEU A 712 20.22 1.81 -1.03
N LYS A 713 20.53 2.83 -1.83
CA LYS A 713 20.60 2.84 -3.30
C LYS A 713 21.73 2.00 -3.93
N GLN A 714 22.42 1.18 -3.14
CA GLN A 714 23.26 0.05 -3.60
C GLN A 714 22.59 -1.31 -3.31
N PHE A 715 21.73 -1.39 -2.30
CA PHE A 715 21.11 -2.63 -1.84
C PHE A 715 19.72 -2.87 -2.41
N THR A 716 18.94 -1.83 -2.70
CA THR A 716 17.53 -1.96 -3.14
C THR A 716 17.32 -2.60 -4.51
N SER A 717 18.39 -2.90 -5.25
CA SER A 717 18.32 -3.45 -6.59
C SER A 717 19.35 -4.58 -6.79
N GLY A 718 19.05 -5.76 -6.22
CA GLY A 718 19.63 -7.03 -6.65
C GLY A 718 21.00 -7.45 -6.10
N HIS A 719 21.60 -6.70 -5.17
CA HIS A 719 22.97 -6.96 -4.67
C HIS A 719 22.98 -7.51 -3.23
N TYR A 720 22.98 -8.85 -3.09
CA TYR A 720 23.01 -9.56 -1.80
C TYR A 720 23.73 -10.92 -1.84
#